data_AF-A0A078J4L9-F1
#
_entry.id   AF-A0A078J4L9-F1
#
_cell.length_a   1.000
_cell.length_b   1.000
_cell.length_c   1.000
_cell.angle_alpha   90.00
_cell.angle_beta   90.00
_cell.angle_gamma   90.00
#
_symmetry.space_group_name_H-M   'P 1'
#
loop_
_entity.id
_entity.type
_entity.pdbx_description
1 polymer ?
#
loop_
_entity_poly.entity_id
_entity_poly.type
_entity_poly.pdbx_seq_one_letter_code
_entity_poly.pdbx_strand_id
1 'polypeptide(L)'
;MFVASRGSGQDMSRRVRQRVEENKVVSPSCCSVIGYEDLAPKPQHYVDWTSLSYDTVLLLFTRLNYRDRASLASTCRTWRSLGASSCLWTSLDLRPHKFDLSMASSLSTRCANLHKVRFRGLDSADAIVNLRARNLREISGDYCRKITDATLSMIAARHEALESLQLGPDFCERITSDAVKVIAFCCPKLRKLRLSGMRDVNSEAIESLSKHCPQLSDVGFLDCLNINEEALGKVASLRYLSVAGTISMNWRVAAESWEKLPRLTALDASRTSVDHVAVSRLFKSSQSLRVVCALNCPLLEHDVNFKGKLLIAKFDDNSKTPNDIFSHWRDLISNDETMRWIEWIISHSLLRMAESNSQALNNFWLNHGAKLLLRLMQSSQEDVQERAATGLATFIVVDDENASIDCGRAEAVMRDGGIRLLLTLAKSWREGLQSEAAKAIANLSVNANVAKAVAEEGGIDVLAGLAKSMNRLVAEEAAGGLWNLSVGEEHKNEIAKAGGVNALVKLIFRWPNGCDGVLERAAGALANLAADDKCSTEVAKAGGVHALVMLARNCKYEGAQEQAARALANLAAHGDSNNNNAAVGQEAGALEALVQLTKSPHEGVQQEAAGALWNLSFDDKNRESIAAFGGVEALVALAKSCSDASTGLQERAAGALWGLSVSEANSIAIGQEGGIPPLIALAGSEAEDVHETAAGALWNLAFNPGNALRIVAEGGVTALVHLCSSSVSKMARFMAALALAYMFDGRMDEYAMIGTSSESASKSVSLAGARIKALKHIESFVTTFMEPQVFAAAALSSAPSMLAQVSEKVRIPEAGHLRCSGSEIGRFVTMLRNPSPILKACAAFALVQFTIPGGRHAMHHASLMQNAGEARILRSAAAAANMPREAKIFAKIVLRNLEHHHQAECSKGKKSVIL
;
A
#
# COMPACT_ATOMS: atom_id res chain seq x y z
N MET A 1 -24.04 11.33 14.80
CA MET A 1 -23.58 11.19 16.21
C MET A 1 -24.78 11.40 17.11
N PHE A 2 -25.25 10.37 17.81
CA PHE A 2 -26.32 10.49 18.80
C PHE A 2 -25.69 10.56 20.20
N VAL A 3 -25.91 11.65 20.93
CA VAL A 3 -25.47 11.80 22.32
C VAL A 3 -26.61 11.31 23.21
N ALA A 4 -26.38 10.23 23.96
CA ALA A 4 -27.31 9.76 24.98
C ALA A 4 -27.02 10.50 26.30
N SER A 5 -27.91 11.40 26.71
CA SER A 5 -27.91 11.96 28.07
C SER A 5 -28.50 10.93 29.04
N ARG A 6 -27.79 10.67 30.14
CA ARG A 6 -28.28 9.82 31.24
C ARG A 6 -29.16 10.67 32.16
N GLY A 7 -30.46 10.38 32.18
CA GLY A 7 -31.40 10.84 33.21
C GLY A 7 -31.67 9.72 34.22
N SER A 8 -31.41 10.01 35.48
CA SER A 8 -31.70 9.18 36.66
C SER A 8 -33.20 8.88 36.79
N GLY A 9 -33.51 7.67 37.27
CA GLY A 9 -34.88 7.18 37.37
C GLY A 9 -35.76 7.93 38.35
N GLN A 10 -37.06 7.94 38.03
CA GLN A 10 -38.11 7.80 39.01
C GLN A 10 -39.32 7.12 38.36
N ASP A 11 -39.87 6.21 39.14
CA ASP A 11 -41.08 5.43 38.94
C ASP A 11 -42.29 6.33 38.67
N MET A 12 -43.26 5.85 37.88
CA MET A 12 -44.71 6.12 38.02
C MET A 12 -45.51 5.54 36.85
N SER A 13 -46.14 4.42 37.14
CA SER A 13 -47.33 3.91 36.47
C SER A 13 -48.42 4.99 36.30
N ARG A 14 -49.00 5.12 35.10
CA ARG A 14 -50.44 5.42 34.92
C ARG A 14 -50.91 5.18 33.48
N ARG A 15 -51.87 4.26 33.36
CA ARG A 15 -52.73 4.07 32.18
C ARG A 15 -53.60 5.31 31.99
N VAL A 16 -53.68 5.83 30.77
CA VAL A 16 -54.88 6.53 30.26
C VAL A 16 -55.09 6.12 28.80
N ARG A 17 -56.23 5.46 28.56
CA ARG A 17 -56.86 5.32 27.24
C ARG A 17 -57.61 6.62 26.95
N GLN A 18 -57.43 7.25 25.80
CA GLN A 18 -58.56 7.84 25.08
C GLN A 18 -58.27 8.22 23.62
N ARG A 19 -59.14 7.65 22.76
CA ARG A 19 -59.79 8.18 21.55
C ARG A 19 -58.96 8.76 20.39
N VAL A 20 -58.91 7.92 19.36
CA VAL A 20 -59.22 8.20 17.95
C VAL A 20 -59.86 9.56 17.68
N GLU A 21 -59.18 10.35 16.85
CA GLU A 21 -59.82 11.17 15.81
C GLU A 21 -59.14 10.89 14.46
N GLU A 22 -59.95 10.44 13.52
CA GLU A 22 -59.64 10.33 12.11
C GLU A 22 -59.57 11.73 11.50
N ASN A 23 -58.55 12.02 10.67
CA ASN A 23 -58.81 12.48 9.30
C ASN A 23 -57.58 12.68 8.41
N LYS A 24 -57.78 12.18 7.18
CA LYS A 24 -57.29 12.65 5.87
C LYS A 24 -55.89 12.26 5.37
N VAL A 25 -55.96 11.20 4.57
CA VAL A 25 -55.16 10.88 3.38
C VAL A 25 -54.88 12.12 2.50
N VAL A 26 -53.61 12.38 2.23
CA VAL A 26 -53.12 12.88 0.92
C VAL A 26 -51.77 12.22 0.62
N SER A 27 -51.67 11.64 -0.57
CA SER A 27 -50.45 11.11 -1.19
C SER A 27 -50.38 11.64 -2.64
N PRO A 28 -49.29 11.45 -3.39
CA PRO A 28 -48.05 12.21 -3.36
C PRO A 28 -47.81 12.95 -4.70
N SER A 29 -46.97 13.99 -4.73
CA SER A 29 -46.42 14.50 -5.99
C SER A 29 -44.92 14.77 -5.90
N CYS A 30 -44.28 14.54 -7.04
CA CYS A 30 -42.86 14.37 -7.27
C CYS A 30 -42.16 15.69 -7.64
N CYS A 31 -40.85 15.74 -7.34
CA CYS A 31 -39.78 16.58 -7.92
C CYS A 31 -39.90 18.12 -7.90
N SER A 32 -38.91 18.76 -7.27
CA SER A 32 -38.12 19.81 -7.93
C SER A 32 -36.72 19.96 -7.32
N VAL A 33 -35.77 20.20 -8.23
CA VAL A 33 -34.35 20.53 -8.05
C VAL A 33 -34.24 21.99 -7.65
N ILE A 34 -33.48 22.32 -6.59
CA ILE A 34 -32.99 23.67 -6.25
C ILE A 34 -31.64 23.43 -5.51
N GLY A 35 -30.48 23.90 -5.93
CA GLY A 35 -30.08 25.28 -6.23
C GLY A 35 -29.26 25.79 -5.02
N TYR A 36 -27.94 25.89 -5.17
CA TYR A 36 -27.01 26.36 -4.14
C TYR A 36 -27.15 27.87 -3.93
N GLU A 37 -27.65 28.31 -2.78
CA GLU A 37 -27.43 29.66 -2.24
C GLU A 37 -27.40 29.62 -0.69
N ASP A 38 -26.52 30.46 -0.13
CA ASP A 38 -26.15 30.61 1.28
C ASP A 38 -27.32 30.75 2.26
N LEU A 39 -27.35 29.90 3.30
CA LEU A 39 -28.14 30.14 4.51
C LEU A 39 -27.42 29.65 5.77
N ALA A 40 -27.28 30.56 6.73
CA ALA A 40 -26.82 30.38 8.11
C ALA A 40 -27.34 29.09 8.80
N PRO A 41 -26.64 28.56 9.83
CA PRO A 41 -27.00 27.29 10.45
C PRO A 41 -28.40 27.36 11.07
N LYS A 42 -29.36 26.68 10.44
CA LYS A 42 -30.70 26.46 11.00
C LYS A 42 -30.57 25.73 12.35
N PRO A 43 -31.39 26.06 13.36
CA PRO A 43 -31.39 25.33 14.63
C PRO A 43 -31.70 23.86 14.33
N GLN A 44 -30.80 22.96 14.73
CA GLN A 44 -31.02 21.52 14.63
C GLN A 44 -32.25 21.18 15.47
N HIS A 45 -33.39 20.98 14.81
CA HIS A 45 -34.53 20.27 15.41
C HIS A 45 -34.07 18.85 15.70
N TYR A 46 -33.64 18.60 16.94
CA TYR A 46 -33.36 17.26 17.42
C TYR A 46 -34.68 16.49 17.45
N VAL A 47 -34.83 15.54 16.54
CA VAL A 47 -35.95 14.59 16.57
C VAL A 47 -35.68 13.62 17.73
N ASP A 48 -36.54 13.65 18.75
CA ASP A 48 -36.52 12.64 19.80
C ASP A 48 -36.98 11.30 19.20
N TRP A 49 -36.05 10.39 18.97
CA TRP A 49 -36.36 9.08 18.38
C TRP A 49 -37.30 8.26 19.27
N THR A 50 -37.39 8.56 20.58
CA THR A 50 -38.30 7.86 21.50
C THR A 50 -39.75 8.26 21.30
N SER A 51 -40.02 9.39 20.62
CA SER A 51 -41.36 9.81 20.25
C SER A 51 -41.83 9.24 18.90
N LEU A 52 -40.95 8.55 18.16
CA LEU A 52 -41.30 7.87 16.92
C LEU A 52 -42.07 6.58 17.22
N SER A 53 -43.01 6.21 16.33
CA SER A 53 -43.73 4.95 16.47
C SER A 53 -42.76 3.77 16.35
N TYR A 54 -43.11 2.65 16.99
CA TYR A 54 -42.30 1.43 16.97
C TYR A 54 -42.01 0.96 15.53
N ASP A 55 -42.98 1.09 14.63
CA ASP A 55 -42.85 0.74 13.21
C ASP A 55 -41.88 1.66 12.47
N THR A 56 -41.91 2.97 12.76
CA THR A 56 -40.94 3.92 12.18
C THR A 56 -39.53 3.63 12.67
N VAL A 57 -39.34 3.31 13.95
CA VAL A 57 -38.03 2.93 14.50
C VAL A 57 -37.54 1.62 13.88
N LEU A 58 -38.40 0.63 13.72
CA LEU A 58 -38.08 -0.60 13.00
C LEU A 58 -37.65 -0.32 11.56
N LEU A 59 -38.39 0.55 10.84
CA LEU A 59 -38.05 0.93 9.47
C LEU A 59 -36.69 1.61 9.40
N LEU A 60 -36.35 2.47 10.37
CA LEU A 60 -35.02 3.07 10.47
C LEU A 60 -33.94 2.01 10.69
N PHE A 61 -34.18 1.03 11.57
CA PHE A 61 -33.25 -0.08 11.80
C PHE A 61 -33.04 -0.94 10.56
N THR A 62 -34.02 -1.08 9.66
CA THR A 62 -33.82 -1.77 8.37
C THR A 62 -32.83 -1.05 7.45
N ARG A 63 -32.54 0.23 7.68
CA ARG A 63 -31.52 0.99 6.92
C ARG A 63 -30.09 0.72 7.40
N LEU A 64 -29.93 0.14 8.57
CA LEU A 64 -28.63 -0.25 9.11
C LEU A 64 -28.19 -1.58 8.53
N ASN A 65 -26.89 -1.82 8.39
CA ASN A 65 -26.41 -3.18 8.11
C ASN A 65 -26.64 -4.09 9.33
N TYR A 66 -26.51 -5.39 9.12
CA TYR A 66 -26.80 -6.38 10.15
C TYR A 66 -25.88 -6.25 11.38
N ARG A 67 -24.63 -5.79 11.21
CA ARG A 67 -23.68 -5.57 12.30
C ARG A 67 -24.04 -4.36 13.14
N ASP A 68 -24.40 -3.26 12.50
CA ASP A 68 -24.84 -2.04 13.18
C ASP A 68 -26.13 -2.32 13.95
N ARG A 69 -27.07 -3.09 13.37
CA ARG A 69 -28.23 -3.60 14.10
C ARG A 69 -27.81 -4.39 15.34
N ALA A 70 -26.85 -5.30 15.21
CA ALA A 70 -26.34 -6.10 16.34
C ALA A 70 -25.64 -5.24 17.41
N SER A 71 -24.88 -4.24 16.98
CA SER A 71 -24.11 -3.34 17.84
C SER A 71 -25.04 -2.40 18.60
N LEU A 72 -26.02 -1.80 17.92
CA LEU A 72 -27.07 -1.02 18.57
C LEU A 72 -27.86 -1.88 19.56
N ALA A 73 -28.20 -3.12 19.20
CA ALA A 73 -28.88 -4.04 20.12
C ALA A 73 -28.09 -4.34 21.40
N SER A 74 -26.77 -4.08 21.42
CA SER A 74 -25.94 -4.28 22.60
C SER A 74 -25.97 -3.11 23.58
N THR A 75 -26.37 -1.89 23.16
CA THR A 75 -26.15 -0.66 23.96
C THR A 75 -27.16 -0.47 25.09
N CYS A 76 -28.45 -0.76 24.86
CA CYS A 76 -29.52 -0.54 25.83
C CYS A 76 -30.65 -1.57 25.68
N ARG A 77 -31.53 -1.67 26.70
CA ARG A 77 -32.62 -2.66 26.69
C ARG A 77 -33.62 -2.41 25.55
N THR A 78 -33.93 -1.15 25.24
CA THR A 78 -34.85 -0.79 24.16
C THR A 78 -34.33 -1.22 22.80
N TRP A 79 -33.08 -0.89 22.48
CA TRP A 79 -32.46 -1.31 21.21
C TRP A 79 -32.21 -2.81 21.17
N ARG A 80 -31.95 -3.45 22.31
CA ARG A 80 -31.90 -4.91 22.40
C ARG A 80 -33.22 -5.56 22.02
N SER A 81 -34.33 -5.03 22.52
CA SER A 81 -35.68 -5.50 22.18
C SER A 81 -35.98 -5.29 20.69
N LEU A 82 -35.67 -4.10 20.15
CA LEU A 82 -35.84 -3.78 18.74
C LEU A 82 -34.98 -4.69 17.85
N GLY A 83 -33.69 -4.80 18.17
CA GLY A 83 -32.72 -5.62 17.45
C GLY A 83 -32.94 -7.13 17.61
N ALA A 84 -33.75 -7.58 18.56
CA ALA A 84 -34.20 -8.98 18.65
C ALA A 84 -35.39 -9.28 17.71
N SER A 85 -36.02 -8.25 17.13
CA SER A 85 -37.13 -8.43 16.21
C SER A 85 -36.70 -9.21 14.97
N SER A 86 -37.35 -10.35 14.72
CA SER A 86 -36.96 -11.26 13.63
C SER A 86 -37.12 -10.64 12.23
N CYS A 87 -37.99 -9.62 12.07
CA CYS A 87 -38.19 -8.94 10.78
C CYS A 87 -36.95 -8.13 10.34
N LEU A 88 -36.06 -7.79 11.26
CA LEU A 88 -34.78 -7.13 10.95
C LEU A 88 -33.72 -8.10 10.45
N TRP A 89 -33.97 -9.41 10.46
CA TRP A 89 -32.98 -10.45 10.14
C TRP A 89 -33.49 -11.40 9.06
N THR A 90 -34.38 -10.92 8.20
CA THR A 90 -34.95 -11.69 7.08
C THR A 90 -33.97 -11.84 5.91
N SER A 91 -32.96 -10.98 5.83
CA SER A 91 -31.88 -11.03 4.84
C SER A 91 -30.55 -10.77 5.52
N LEU A 92 -29.56 -11.63 5.23
CA LEU A 92 -28.19 -11.49 5.70
C LEU A 92 -27.20 -11.55 4.55
N ASP A 93 -26.28 -10.61 4.54
CA ASP A 93 -25.11 -10.63 3.68
C ASP A 93 -23.86 -10.82 4.52
N LEU A 94 -23.32 -12.04 4.46
CA LEU A 94 -22.18 -12.49 5.24
C LEU A 94 -20.90 -12.53 4.40
N ARG A 95 -20.92 -12.10 3.13
CA ARG A 95 -19.74 -12.09 2.25
C ARG A 95 -18.54 -11.33 2.83
N PRO A 96 -18.70 -10.21 3.56
CA PRO A 96 -17.55 -9.50 4.14
C PRO A 96 -16.92 -10.18 5.36
N HIS A 97 -17.44 -11.34 5.78
CA HIS A 97 -17.06 -11.98 7.04
C HIS A 97 -16.75 -13.45 6.83
N LYS A 98 -15.87 -13.97 7.69
CA LYS A 98 -15.67 -15.41 7.78
C LYS A 98 -16.92 -16.05 8.35
N PHE A 99 -17.71 -16.71 7.50
CA PHE A 99 -18.91 -17.41 7.93
C PHE A 99 -18.57 -18.85 8.35
N ASP A 100 -18.29 -19.03 9.64
CA ASP A 100 -17.97 -20.33 10.23
C ASP A 100 -19.06 -20.82 11.20
N LEU A 101 -18.85 -22.02 11.77
CA LEU A 101 -19.74 -22.65 12.74
C LEU A 101 -20.00 -21.77 13.98
N SER A 102 -18.96 -21.07 14.45
CA SER A 102 -19.06 -20.18 15.61
C SER A 102 -20.01 -19.02 15.30
N MET A 103 -19.82 -18.37 14.14
CA MET A 103 -20.67 -17.31 13.66
C MET A 103 -22.10 -17.79 13.44
N ALA A 104 -22.31 -18.93 12.78
CA ALA A 104 -23.62 -19.53 12.59
C ALA A 104 -24.35 -19.78 13.91
N SER A 105 -23.64 -20.31 14.92
CA SER A 105 -24.21 -20.53 16.27
C SER A 105 -24.68 -19.21 16.91
N SER A 106 -23.89 -18.15 16.76
CA SER A 106 -24.19 -16.82 17.34
C SER A 106 -25.40 -16.15 16.67
N LEU A 107 -25.55 -16.34 15.35
CA LEU A 107 -26.65 -15.81 14.55
C LEU A 107 -27.92 -16.65 14.69
N SER A 108 -27.79 -17.93 15.05
CA SER A 108 -28.90 -18.90 15.05
C SER A 108 -30.12 -18.45 15.85
N THR A 109 -29.94 -17.73 16.96
CA THR A 109 -31.05 -17.28 17.82
C THR A 109 -31.80 -16.07 17.26
N ARG A 110 -31.14 -15.18 16.51
CA ARG A 110 -31.72 -13.94 15.97
C ARG A 110 -32.33 -14.13 14.57
N CYS A 111 -31.81 -15.11 13.83
CA CYS A 111 -32.11 -15.32 12.41
C CYS A 111 -33.06 -16.48 12.16
N ALA A 112 -33.96 -16.79 13.10
CA ALA A 112 -34.91 -17.89 12.96
C ALA A 112 -35.86 -17.74 11.75
N ASN A 113 -36.17 -16.50 11.36
CA ASN A 113 -37.02 -16.15 10.21
C ASN A 113 -36.20 -15.64 8.99
N LEU A 114 -34.95 -16.08 8.86
CA LEU A 114 -34.10 -15.73 7.72
C LEU A 114 -34.70 -16.31 6.43
N HIS A 115 -34.85 -15.46 5.41
CA HIS A 115 -35.33 -15.81 4.08
C HIS A 115 -34.23 -15.76 3.02
N LYS A 116 -33.24 -14.87 3.17
CA LYS A 116 -32.15 -14.69 2.22
C LYS A 116 -30.81 -14.72 2.93
N VAL A 117 -29.87 -15.49 2.40
CA VAL A 117 -28.48 -15.50 2.87
C VAL A 117 -27.52 -15.40 1.68
N ARG A 118 -26.58 -14.46 1.78
CA ARG A 118 -25.41 -14.38 0.92
C ARG A 118 -24.15 -14.66 1.73
N PHE A 119 -23.20 -15.38 1.17
CA PHE A 119 -21.95 -15.72 1.84
C PHE A 119 -20.81 -15.89 0.85
N ARG A 120 -19.57 -15.79 1.33
CA ARG A 120 -18.35 -15.99 0.55
C ARG A 120 -17.40 -16.88 1.34
N GLY A 121 -16.75 -17.82 0.65
CA GLY A 121 -15.60 -18.55 1.18
C GLY A 121 -15.86 -19.98 1.61
N LEU A 122 -14.75 -20.70 1.77
CA LEU A 122 -14.67 -22.16 1.76
C LEU A 122 -15.38 -22.86 2.94
N ASP A 123 -15.46 -22.22 4.11
CA ASP A 123 -15.95 -22.84 5.34
C ASP A 123 -17.46 -22.60 5.58
N SER A 124 -18.12 -21.90 4.65
CA SER A 124 -19.53 -21.50 4.77
C SER A 124 -20.52 -22.67 4.70
N ALA A 125 -20.10 -23.78 4.08
CA ALA A 125 -20.90 -24.98 3.86
C ALA A 125 -21.52 -25.52 5.16
N ASP A 126 -20.68 -25.76 6.16
CA ASP A 126 -21.09 -26.32 7.46
C ASP A 126 -21.85 -25.29 8.30
N ALA A 127 -21.55 -24.02 8.12
CA ALA A 127 -22.18 -22.92 8.85
C ALA A 127 -23.68 -22.79 8.48
N ILE A 128 -24.04 -22.91 7.20
CA ILE A 128 -25.44 -22.83 6.72
C ILE A 128 -26.30 -23.93 7.34
N VAL A 129 -25.79 -25.16 7.35
CA VAL A 129 -26.48 -26.33 7.88
C VAL A 129 -26.78 -26.18 9.38
N ASN A 130 -26.08 -25.30 10.10
CA ASN A 130 -26.27 -25.05 11.53
C ASN A 130 -27.16 -23.83 11.86
N LEU A 131 -27.60 -23.04 10.87
CA LEU A 131 -28.52 -21.92 11.12
C LEU A 131 -29.87 -22.44 11.63
N ARG A 132 -30.56 -21.79 12.58
CA ARG A 132 -31.93 -22.25 12.97
C ARG A 132 -33.03 -21.86 11.98
N ALA A 133 -32.69 -21.15 10.90
CA ALA A 133 -33.62 -20.72 9.88
C ALA A 133 -34.24 -21.93 9.17
N ARG A 134 -35.57 -22.06 9.20
CA ARG A 134 -36.28 -23.14 8.47
C ARG A 134 -36.92 -22.67 7.16
N ASN A 135 -37.06 -21.36 7.00
CA ASN A 135 -37.81 -20.74 5.90
C ASN A 135 -36.89 -19.98 4.93
N LEU A 136 -35.67 -20.50 4.69
CA LEU A 136 -34.78 -19.94 3.68
C LEU A 136 -35.41 -20.11 2.29
N ARG A 137 -35.44 -19.02 1.54
CA ARG A 137 -35.97 -18.93 0.18
C ARG A 137 -34.88 -18.67 -0.84
N GLU A 138 -33.85 -17.91 -0.46
CA GLU A 138 -32.73 -17.57 -1.34
C GLU A 138 -31.39 -17.87 -0.66
N ILE A 139 -30.56 -18.66 -1.34
CA ILE A 139 -29.19 -18.96 -0.94
C ILE A 139 -28.27 -18.58 -2.10
N SER A 140 -27.31 -17.69 -1.85
CA SER A 140 -26.27 -17.30 -2.82
C SER A 140 -24.89 -17.42 -2.19
N GLY A 141 -23.98 -18.13 -2.84
CA GLY A 141 -22.63 -18.35 -2.35
C GLY A 141 -21.56 -18.24 -3.43
N ASP A 142 -20.50 -17.50 -3.12
CA ASP A 142 -19.32 -17.34 -3.98
C ASP A 142 -18.10 -18.01 -3.32
N TYR A 143 -17.08 -18.43 -4.10
CA TYR A 143 -15.86 -19.07 -3.56
C TYR A 143 -16.13 -20.31 -2.71
N CYS A 144 -17.07 -21.14 -3.18
CA CYS A 144 -17.65 -22.28 -2.47
C CYS A 144 -17.04 -23.63 -2.86
N ARG A 145 -15.76 -23.69 -3.26
CA ARG A 145 -15.11 -24.90 -3.84
C ARG A 145 -15.12 -26.14 -2.93
N LYS A 146 -15.35 -25.97 -1.62
CA LYS A 146 -15.46 -27.09 -0.66
C LYS A 146 -16.87 -27.67 -0.53
N ILE A 147 -17.92 -27.02 -1.04
CA ILE A 147 -19.30 -27.54 -0.97
C ILE A 147 -19.37 -28.88 -1.72
N THR A 148 -20.02 -29.86 -1.09
CA THR A 148 -20.18 -31.22 -1.63
C THR A 148 -21.66 -31.58 -1.78
N ASP A 149 -21.93 -32.69 -2.45
CA ASP A 149 -23.27 -33.26 -2.56
C ASP A 149 -23.94 -33.52 -1.21
N ALA A 150 -23.17 -33.97 -0.21
CA ALA A 150 -23.69 -34.20 1.14
C ALA A 150 -24.18 -32.89 1.77
N THR A 151 -23.40 -31.81 1.63
CA THR A 151 -23.78 -30.49 2.12
C THR A 151 -25.05 -29.98 1.43
N LEU A 152 -25.11 -30.07 0.10
CA LEU A 152 -26.28 -29.62 -0.66
C LEU A 152 -27.53 -30.43 -0.36
N SER A 153 -27.39 -31.74 -0.16
CA SER A 153 -28.48 -32.62 0.24
C SER A 153 -29.05 -32.21 1.60
N MET A 154 -28.18 -31.88 2.56
CA MET A 154 -28.60 -31.36 3.87
C MET A 154 -29.30 -30.01 3.78
N ILE A 155 -28.79 -29.10 2.95
CA ILE A 155 -29.41 -27.79 2.71
C ILE A 155 -30.80 -27.97 2.09
N ALA A 156 -30.91 -28.81 1.05
CA ALA A 156 -32.16 -29.06 0.34
C ALA A 156 -33.21 -29.73 1.25
N ALA A 157 -32.83 -30.77 1.98
CA ALA A 157 -33.73 -31.48 2.90
C ALA A 157 -34.25 -30.60 4.04
N ARG A 158 -33.51 -29.54 4.40
CA ARG A 158 -33.86 -28.66 5.52
C ARG A 158 -34.65 -27.43 5.12
N HIS A 159 -34.57 -27.03 3.85
CA HIS A 159 -35.14 -25.79 3.34
C HIS A 159 -36.07 -26.08 2.16
N GLU A 160 -37.15 -26.81 2.39
CA GLU A 160 -38.14 -27.19 1.37
C GLU A 160 -38.82 -25.98 0.68
N ALA A 161 -38.78 -24.81 1.32
CA ALA A 161 -39.30 -23.56 0.79
C ALA A 161 -38.32 -22.79 -0.12
N LEU A 162 -37.19 -23.40 -0.49
CA LEU A 162 -36.17 -22.76 -1.31
C LEU A 162 -36.73 -22.40 -2.70
N GLU A 163 -36.62 -21.12 -3.06
CA GLU A 163 -37.08 -20.55 -4.34
C GLU A 163 -35.88 -20.27 -5.27
N SER A 164 -34.71 -19.96 -4.72
CA SER A 164 -33.49 -19.64 -5.47
C SER A 164 -32.24 -20.22 -4.81
N LEU A 165 -31.46 -20.98 -5.59
CA LEU A 165 -30.13 -21.47 -5.20
C LEU A 165 -29.10 -21.05 -6.25
N GLN A 166 -28.08 -20.30 -5.83
CA GLN A 166 -26.98 -19.88 -6.67
C GLN A 166 -25.63 -20.18 -5.99
N LEU A 167 -24.77 -20.97 -6.65
CA LEU A 167 -23.41 -21.25 -6.21
C LEU A 167 -22.43 -21.04 -7.36
N GLY A 168 -21.47 -20.12 -7.19
CA GLY A 168 -20.53 -19.69 -8.24
C GLY A 168 -20.11 -18.23 -8.02
N PRO A 169 -19.10 -17.70 -8.75
CA PRO A 169 -18.63 -18.16 -10.06
C PRO A 169 -17.57 -19.28 -10.03
N ASP A 170 -16.98 -19.59 -8.87
CA ASP A 170 -15.93 -20.61 -8.76
C ASP A 170 -16.35 -22.01 -9.20
N PHE A 171 -15.35 -22.78 -9.65
CA PHE A 171 -15.53 -24.16 -10.06
C PHE A 171 -15.89 -25.06 -8.87
N CYS A 172 -17.17 -25.40 -8.75
CA CYS A 172 -17.68 -26.28 -7.69
C CYS A 172 -17.62 -27.74 -8.12
N GLU A 173 -16.42 -28.24 -8.42
CA GLU A 173 -16.21 -29.58 -9.01
C GLU A 173 -16.66 -30.75 -8.14
N ARG A 174 -16.88 -30.51 -6.84
CA ARG A 174 -17.35 -31.49 -5.86
C ARG A 174 -18.88 -31.63 -5.82
N ILE A 175 -19.58 -30.82 -6.60
CA ILE A 175 -21.03 -30.92 -6.80
C ILE A 175 -21.28 -31.76 -8.04
N THR A 176 -22.06 -32.83 -7.91
CA THR A 176 -22.42 -33.75 -9.00
C THR A 176 -23.91 -33.69 -9.32
N SER A 177 -24.30 -34.41 -10.38
CA SER A 177 -25.69 -34.60 -10.77
C SER A 177 -26.56 -35.19 -9.65
N ASP A 178 -26.01 -35.94 -8.71
CA ASP A 178 -26.79 -36.53 -7.62
C ASP A 178 -27.27 -35.47 -6.62
N ALA A 179 -26.47 -34.43 -6.33
CA ALA A 179 -26.94 -33.30 -5.55
C ALA A 179 -28.10 -32.57 -6.23
N VAL A 180 -28.04 -32.40 -7.56
CA VAL A 180 -29.10 -31.75 -8.33
C VAL A 180 -30.40 -32.55 -8.26
N LYS A 181 -30.33 -33.89 -8.31
CA LYS A 181 -31.50 -34.76 -8.09
C LYS A 181 -32.09 -34.51 -6.70
N VAL A 182 -31.29 -34.53 -5.64
CA VAL A 182 -31.77 -34.30 -4.27
C VAL A 182 -32.40 -32.92 -4.12
N ILE A 183 -31.79 -31.87 -4.69
CA ILE A 183 -32.36 -30.52 -4.73
C ILE A 183 -33.73 -30.53 -5.42
N ALA A 184 -33.86 -31.22 -6.56
CA ALA A 184 -35.13 -31.31 -7.27
C ALA A 184 -36.22 -31.96 -6.41
N PHE A 185 -35.90 -33.07 -5.72
CA PHE A 185 -36.85 -33.78 -4.88
C PHE A 185 -37.28 -32.97 -3.64
N CYS A 186 -36.33 -32.31 -2.97
CA CYS A 186 -36.59 -31.64 -1.70
C CYS A 186 -37.10 -30.20 -1.83
N CYS A 187 -36.88 -29.53 -2.97
CA CYS A 187 -37.22 -28.12 -3.16
C CYS A 187 -38.27 -27.91 -4.28
N PRO A 188 -39.55 -28.28 -4.07
CA PRO A 188 -40.58 -28.20 -5.12
C PRO A 188 -40.97 -26.76 -5.52
N LYS A 189 -40.60 -25.76 -4.70
CA LYS A 189 -40.85 -24.33 -4.96
C LYS A 189 -39.71 -23.64 -5.72
N LEU A 190 -38.72 -24.40 -6.17
CA LEU A 190 -37.54 -23.84 -6.83
C LEU A 190 -37.92 -23.14 -8.15
N ARG A 191 -37.51 -21.88 -8.27
CA ARG A 191 -37.73 -21.02 -9.44
C ARG A 191 -36.45 -20.71 -10.18
N LYS A 192 -35.32 -20.67 -9.46
CA LYS A 192 -33.99 -20.37 -9.98
C LYS A 192 -32.95 -21.36 -9.43
N LEU A 193 -32.20 -21.99 -10.31
CA LEU A 193 -31.04 -22.81 -9.97
C LEU A 193 -29.85 -22.41 -10.82
N ARG A 194 -28.76 -21.97 -10.19
CA ARG A 194 -27.52 -21.64 -10.88
C ARG A 194 -26.33 -22.28 -10.18
N LEU A 195 -25.62 -23.15 -10.88
CA LEU A 195 -24.44 -23.85 -10.37
C LEU A 195 -23.28 -23.64 -11.34
N SER A 196 -22.08 -23.39 -10.81
CA SER A 196 -20.87 -23.14 -11.59
C SER A 196 -19.85 -24.27 -11.46
N GLY A 197 -19.23 -24.66 -12.57
CA GLY A 197 -18.10 -25.59 -12.64
C GLY A 197 -18.36 -27.02 -12.20
N MET A 198 -19.56 -27.53 -12.47
CA MET A 198 -19.83 -28.95 -12.35
C MET A 198 -19.13 -29.73 -13.47
N ARG A 199 -18.62 -30.92 -13.15
CA ARG A 199 -17.98 -31.79 -14.16
C ARG A 199 -19.00 -32.41 -15.12
N ASP A 200 -20.14 -32.84 -14.60
CA ASP A 200 -21.17 -33.49 -15.42
C ASP A 200 -22.58 -33.22 -14.89
N VAL A 201 -23.47 -32.82 -15.80
CA VAL A 201 -24.90 -32.60 -15.56
C VAL A 201 -25.69 -33.54 -16.47
N ASN A 202 -26.04 -34.70 -15.93
CA ASN A 202 -26.66 -35.79 -16.69
C ASN A 202 -28.18 -35.60 -16.90
N SER A 203 -28.73 -36.42 -17.79
CA SER A 203 -30.15 -36.38 -18.15
C SER A 203 -31.07 -36.64 -16.96
N GLU A 204 -30.76 -37.61 -16.11
CA GLU A 204 -31.58 -37.98 -14.95
C GLU A 204 -31.75 -36.81 -13.95
N ALA A 205 -30.70 -36.03 -13.72
CA ALA A 205 -30.75 -34.86 -12.86
C ALA A 205 -31.67 -33.76 -13.44
N ILE A 206 -31.54 -33.49 -14.74
CA ILE A 206 -32.35 -32.48 -15.42
C ILE A 206 -33.82 -32.92 -15.52
N GLU A 207 -34.08 -34.20 -15.80
CA GLU A 207 -35.42 -34.77 -15.82
C GLU A 207 -36.07 -34.73 -14.42
N SER A 208 -35.28 -34.96 -13.37
CA SER A 208 -35.74 -34.80 -11.98
C SER A 208 -36.15 -33.35 -11.68
N LEU A 209 -35.36 -32.36 -12.12
CA LEU A 209 -35.73 -30.94 -12.01
C LEU A 209 -37.04 -30.65 -12.76
N SER A 210 -37.18 -31.15 -13.98
CA SER A 210 -38.40 -30.96 -14.79
C SER A 210 -39.64 -31.56 -14.11
N LYS A 211 -39.50 -32.71 -13.44
CA LYS A 211 -40.60 -33.43 -12.83
C LYS A 211 -41.02 -32.85 -11.48
N HIS A 212 -40.05 -32.46 -10.64
CA HIS A 212 -40.30 -32.09 -9.26
C HIS A 212 -40.32 -30.57 -9.00
N CYS A 213 -39.80 -29.75 -9.90
CA CYS A 213 -39.78 -28.29 -9.79
C CYS A 213 -40.60 -27.62 -10.92
N PRO A 214 -41.95 -27.68 -10.91
CA PRO A 214 -42.79 -27.17 -12.01
C PRO A 214 -42.74 -25.64 -12.19
N GLN A 215 -42.22 -24.92 -11.19
CA GLN A 215 -42.06 -23.46 -11.23
C GLN A 215 -40.65 -23.02 -11.66
N LEU A 216 -39.78 -23.97 -12.02
CA LEU A 216 -38.39 -23.69 -12.40
C LEU A 216 -38.35 -22.90 -13.72
N SER A 217 -37.91 -21.65 -13.62
CA SER A 217 -37.96 -20.68 -14.72
C SER A 217 -36.58 -20.21 -15.17
N ASP A 218 -35.57 -20.30 -14.31
CA ASP A 218 -34.21 -19.83 -14.55
C ASP A 218 -33.23 -20.93 -14.17
N VAL A 219 -32.51 -21.46 -15.16
CA VAL A 219 -31.49 -22.50 -14.98
C VAL A 219 -30.17 -22.00 -15.55
N GLY A 220 -29.12 -22.08 -14.74
CA GLY A 220 -27.75 -21.77 -15.14
C GLY A 220 -26.81 -22.91 -14.77
N PHE A 221 -26.19 -23.52 -15.76
CA PHE A 221 -25.08 -24.45 -15.57
C PHE A 221 -23.84 -23.79 -16.19
N LEU A 222 -23.17 -22.99 -15.38
CA LEU A 222 -22.11 -22.07 -15.80
C LEU A 222 -20.75 -22.75 -15.70
N ASP A 223 -19.88 -22.53 -16.68
CA ASP A 223 -18.51 -23.06 -16.72
C ASP A 223 -18.44 -24.59 -16.44
N CYS A 224 -19.51 -25.33 -16.74
CA CYS A 224 -19.60 -26.78 -16.55
C CYS A 224 -18.94 -27.52 -17.74
N LEU A 225 -18.33 -28.68 -17.49
CA LEU A 225 -17.61 -29.40 -18.55
C LEU A 225 -18.60 -30.08 -19.53
N ASN A 226 -19.50 -30.91 -19.00
CA ASN A 226 -20.49 -31.67 -19.77
C ASN A 226 -21.91 -31.42 -19.26
N ILE A 227 -22.84 -31.22 -20.19
CA ILE A 227 -24.27 -31.03 -19.89
C ILE A 227 -25.07 -31.79 -20.95
N ASN A 228 -26.12 -32.50 -20.52
CA ASN A 228 -27.04 -33.12 -21.47
C ASN A 228 -28.03 -32.10 -22.07
N GLU A 229 -27.83 -31.74 -23.34
CA GLU A 229 -28.60 -30.70 -24.02
C GLU A 229 -30.02 -31.12 -24.36
N GLU A 230 -30.23 -32.41 -24.66
CA GLU A 230 -31.56 -32.96 -24.99
C GLU A 230 -32.49 -32.92 -23.77
N ALA A 231 -31.99 -33.30 -22.59
CA ALA A 231 -32.77 -33.29 -21.35
C ALA A 231 -33.19 -31.86 -20.96
N LEU A 232 -32.34 -30.85 -21.19
CA LEU A 232 -32.71 -29.43 -20.99
C LEU A 232 -33.89 -29.02 -21.88
N GLY A 233 -34.00 -29.58 -23.09
CA GLY A 233 -35.13 -29.38 -24.00
C GLY A 233 -36.47 -29.92 -23.47
N LYS A 234 -36.47 -30.75 -22.41
CA LYS A 234 -37.68 -31.30 -21.80
C LYS A 234 -38.23 -30.43 -20.66
N VAL A 235 -37.48 -29.43 -20.18
CA VAL A 235 -37.89 -28.56 -19.07
C VAL A 235 -38.86 -27.47 -19.56
N ALA A 236 -40.13 -27.82 -19.76
CA ALA A 236 -41.13 -26.94 -20.40
C ALA A 236 -41.43 -25.62 -19.63
N SER A 237 -41.10 -25.55 -18.33
CA SER A 237 -41.28 -24.36 -17.49
C SER A 237 -40.22 -23.27 -17.72
N LEU A 238 -39.11 -23.61 -18.39
CA LEU A 238 -37.93 -22.78 -18.51
C LEU A 238 -38.19 -21.49 -19.32
N ARG A 239 -37.79 -20.35 -18.76
CA ARG A 239 -37.83 -19.03 -19.41
C ARG A 239 -36.44 -18.49 -19.70
N TYR A 240 -35.49 -18.79 -18.84
CA TYR A 240 -34.13 -18.29 -18.90
C TYR A 240 -33.15 -19.44 -18.76
N LEU A 241 -32.26 -19.61 -19.74
CA LEU A 241 -31.23 -20.65 -19.73
C LEU A 241 -29.85 -20.00 -19.88
N SER A 242 -28.91 -20.38 -19.04
CA SER A 242 -27.49 -20.06 -19.24
C SER A 242 -26.64 -21.32 -19.20
N VAL A 243 -25.84 -21.50 -20.24
CA VAL A 243 -24.83 -22.54 -20.39
C VAL A 243 -23.46 -21.89 -20.67
N ALA A 244 -23.26 -20.67 -20.19
CA ALA A 244 -22.04 -19.92 -20.52
C ALA A 244 -20.78 -20.64 -20.02
N GLY A 245 -19.73 -20.63 -20.83
CA GLY A 245 -18.43 -21.24 -20.50
C GLY A 245 -18.36 -22.76 -20.63
N THR A 246 -19.40 -23.42 -21.12
CA THR A 246 -19.39 -24.87 -21.34
C THR A 246 -18.64 -25.23 -22.62
N ILE A 247 -17.79 -26.26 -22.56
CA ILE A 247 -16.85 -26.59 -23.65
C ILE A 247 -17.30 -27.74 -24.56
N SER A 248 -18.02 -28.74 -24.03
CA SER A 248 -18.33 -30.00 -24.73
C SER A 248 -19.72 -30.06 -25.37
N MET A 249 -20.34 -28.90 -25.62
CA MET A 249 -21.73 -28.85 -26.09
C MET A 249 -21.88 -29.18 -27.58
N ASN A 250 -22.87 -30.01 -27.92
CA ASN A 250 -23.34 -30.20 -29.29
C ASN A 250 -24.48 -29.23 -29.62
N TRP A 251 -24.11 -28.07 -30.17
CA TRP A 251 -25.05 -26.99 -30.48
C TRP A 251 -26.13 -27.34 -31.52
N ARG A 252 -25.90 -28.34 -32.37
CA ARG A 252 -26.92 -28.82 -33.31
C ARG A 252 -28.06 -29.53 -32.57
N VAL A 253 -27.71 -30.44 -31.66
CA VAL A 253 -28.66 -31.17 -30.81
C VAL A 253 -29.35 -30.23 -29.82
N ALA A 254 -28.59 -29.29 -29.25
CA ALA A 254 -29.15 -28.26 -28.38
C ALA A 254 -30.20 -27.42 -29.11
N ALA A 255 -29.88 -26.90 -30.30
CA ALA A 255 -30.82 -26.09 -31.08
C ALA A 255 -32.09 -26.86 -31.47
N GLU A 256 -31.95 -28.15 -31.84
CA GLU A 256 -33.07 -29.07 -32.15
C GLU A 256 -34.02 -29.31 -30.99
N SER A 257 -33.47 -29.37 -29.79
CA SER A 257 -34.22 -29.65 -28.58
C SER A 257 -34.85 -28.37 -28.02
N TRP A 258 -34.09 -27.28 -27.98
CA TRP A 258 -34.49 -26.04 -27.32
C TRP A 258 -35.41 -25.16 -28.19
N GLU A 259 -35.41 -25.33 -29.52
CA GLU A 259 -36.38 -24.64 -30.39
C GLU A 259 -37.84 -24.99 -30.05
N LYS A 260 -38.07 -26.15 -29.41
CA LYS A 260 -39.39 -26.66 -29.02
C LYS A 260 -39.84 -26.17 -27.64
N LEU A 261 -38.99 -25.48 -26.89
CA LEU A 261 -39.33 -25.01 -25.54
C LEU A 261 -40.38 -23.89 -25.59
N PRO A 262 -41.58 -24.07 -24.99
CA PRO A 262 -42.71 -23.18 -25.19
C PRO A 262 -42.55 -21.81 -24.51
N ARG A 263 -41.65 -21.71 -23.52
CA ARG A 263 -41.50 -20.51 -22.66
C ARG A 263 -40.11 -19.89 -22.68
N LEU A 264 -39.14 -20.51 -23.36
CA LEU A 264 -37.76 -20.04 -23.38
C LEU A 264 -37.69 -18.65 -24.03
N THR A 265 -37.41 -17.63 -23.22
CA THR A 265 -37.40 -16.22 -23.62
C THR A 265 -35.98 -15.73 -23.88
N ALA A 266 -35.02 -16.16 -23.08
CA ALA A 266 -33.62 -15.80 -23.27
C ALA A 266 -32.65 -16.97 -23.03
N LEU A 267 -31.59 -17.00 -23.82
CA LEU A 267 -30.52 -17.97 -23.78
C LEU A 267 -29.16 -17.28 -23.66
N ASP A 268 -28.31 -17.75 -22.77
CA ASP A 268 -26.92 -17.34 -22.65
C ASP A 268 -26.00 -18.50 -23.03
N ALA A 269 -25.32 -18.31 -24.14
CA ALA A 269 -24.36 -19.20 -24.77
C ALA A 269 -22.95 -18.56 -24.77
N SER A 270 -22.71 -17.53 -23.96
CA SER A 270 -21.44 -16.80 -23.94
C SER A 270 -20.26 -17.70 -23.58
N ARG A 271 -19.08 -17.46 -24.16
CA ARG A 271 -17.86 -18.27 -23.95
C ARG A 271 -18.04 -19.76 -24.31
N THR A 272 -18.86 -20.06 -25.31
CA THR A 272 -19.04 -21.44 -25.83
C THR A 272 -18.68 -21.52 -27.32
N SER A 273 -18.76 -22.71 -27.88
CA SER A 273 -18.59 -23.00 -29.31
C SER A 273 -19.86 -22.80 -30.14
N VAL A 274 -20.84 -22.03 -29.67
CA VAL A 274 -22.07 -21.78 -30.45
C VAL A 274 -21.73 -21.12 -31.79
N ASP A 275 -22.32 -21.65 -32.86
CA ASP A 275 -22.13 -21.14 -34.22
C ASP A 275 -23.37 -20.37 -34.72
N HIS A 276 -23.20 -19.70 -35.85
CA HIS A 276 -24.28 -18.94 -36.48
C HIS A 276 -25.48 -19.82 -36.91
N VAL A 277 -25.25 -21.10 -37.23
CA VAL A 277 -26.29 -22.03 -37.68
C VAL A 277 -27.25 -22.36 -36.54
N ALA A 278 -26.71 -22.66 -35.36
CA ALA A 278 -27.49 -22.93 -34.15
C ALA A 278 -28.31 -21.70 -33.73
N VAL A 279 -27.70 -20.52 -33.68
CA VAL A 279 -28.41 -19.26 -33.34
C VAL A 279 -29.51 -18.96 -34.35
N SER A 280 -29.23 -19.09 -35.64
CA SER A 280 -30.22 -18.88 -36.70
C SER A 280 -31.41 -19.84 -36.58
N ARG A 281 -31.15 -21.11 -36.28
CA ARG A 281 -32.20 -22.12 -36.08
C ARG A 281 -33.08 -21.75 -34.88
N LEU A 282 -32.46 -21.48 -33.73
CA LEU A 282 -33.17 -21.09 -32.51
C LEU A 282 -34.07 -19.87 -32.74
N PHE A 283 -33.57 -18.82 -33.42
CA PHE A 283 -34.36 -17.64 -33.69
C PHE A 283 -35.44 -17.83 -34.74
N LYS A 284 -35.26 -18.69 -35.75
CA LYS A 284 -36.31 -18.93 -36.76
C LYS A 284 -37.42 -19.85 -36.24
N SER A 285 -37.05 -20.92 -35.54
CA SER A 285 -37.98 -21.97 -35.12
C SER A 285 -38.70 -21.66 -33.80
N SER A 286 -38.05 -20.97 -32.86
CA SER A 286 -38.65 -20.68 -31.56
C SER A 286 -39.61 -19.49 -31.63
N GLN A 287 -40.83 -19.68 -31.13
CA GLN A 287 -41.85 -18.63 -31.02
C GLN A 287 -41.66 -17.74 -29.78
N SER A 288 -41.02 -18.27 -28.75
CA SER A 288 -40.84 -17.65 -27.43
C SER A 288 -39.49 -16.93 -27.29
N LEU A 289 -38.43 -17.44 -27.93
CA LEU A 289 -37.07 -16.91 -27.76
C LEU A 289 -36.94 -15.51 -28.36
N ARG A 290 -36.55 -14.56 -27.51
CA ARG A 290 -36.34 -13.14 -27.85
C ARG A 290 -34.88 -12.73 -27.77
N VAL A 291 -34.09 -13.31 -26.88
CA VAL A 291 -32.72 -12.85 -26.60
C VAL A 291 -31.73 -14.01 -26.61
N VAL A 292 -30.59 -13.83 -27.29
CA VAL A 292 -29.44 -14.74 -27.21
C VAL A 292 -28.20 -13.92 -26.86
N CYS A 293 -27.58 -14.21 -25.72
CA CYS A 293 -26.25 -13.72 -25.37
C CYS A 293 -25.21 -14.73 -25.84
N ALA A 294 -24.23 -14.30 -26.63
CA ALA A 294 -23.17 -15.13 -27.20
C ALA A 294 -21.84 -14.35 -27.16
N LEU A 295 -21.53 -13.77 -26.00
CA LEU A 295 -20.32 -12.95 -25.82
C LEU A 295 -19.07 -13.83 -25.86
N ASN A 296 -18.05 -13.39 -26.60
CA ASN A 296 -16.76 -14.09 -26.72
C ASN A 296 -16.91 -15.54 -27.23
N CYS A 297 -17.75 -15.75 -28.25
CA CYS A 297 -17.94 -17.02 -28.94
C CYS A 297 -17.13 -17.04 -30.25
N PRO A 298 -16.08 -17.88 -30.37
CA PRO A 298 -15.14 -17.81 -31.51
C PRO A 298 -15.76 -18.07 -32.88
N LEU A 299 -16.83 -18.87 -32.97
CA LEU A 299 -17.46 -19.28 -34.24
C LEU A 299 -18.57 -18.33 -34.73
N LEU A 300 -18.78 -17.20 -34.04
CA LEU A 300 -19.81 -16.22 -34.38
C LEU A 300 -19.17 -14.98 -35.02
N GLU A 301 -19.02 -15.02 -36.35
CA GLU A 301 -18.25 -14.00 -37.09
C GLU A 301 -19.07 -12.81 -37.60
N HIS A 302 -20.41 -12.93 -37.74
CA HIS A 302 -21.27 -11.89 -38.34
C HIS A 302 -22.56 -11.62 -37.56
N ASP A 303 -22.94 -10.35 -37.47
CA ASP A 303 -24.23 -9.91 -36.93
C ASP A 303 -25.34 -10.17 -37.95
N VAL A 304 -26.24 -11.10 -37.62
CA VAL A 304 -27.47 -11.30 -38.38
C VAL A 304 -28.62 -10.63 -37.65
N ASN A 305 -29.31 -9.75 -38.36
CA ASN A 305 -30.43 -9.01 -37.82
C ASN A 305 -31.70 -9.86 -37.86
N PHE A 306 -32.21 -10.22 -36.69
CA PHE A 306 -33.46 -10.96 -36.53
C PHE A 306 -34.56 -9.98 -36.11
N LYS A 307 -35.60 -9.80 -36.95
CA LYS A 307 -36.71 -8.86 -36.64
C LYS A 307 -37.34 -9.17 -35.27
N GLY A 308 -37.28 -8.21 -34.35
CA GLY A 308 -37.88 -8.32 -33.01
C GLY A 308 -37.19 -9.32 -32.07
N LYS A 309 -35.95 -9.72 -32.37
CA LYS A 309 -35.10 -10.55 -31.51
C LYS A 309 -33.72 -9.90 -31.35
N LEU A 310 -33.10 -10.10 -30.20
CA LEU A 310 -31.84 -9.48 -29.82
C LEU A 310 -30.73 -10.52 -29.73
N LEU A 311 -29.69 -10.35 -30.54
CA LEU A 311 -28.43 -11.09 -30.44
C LEU A 311 -27.36 -10.18 -29.82
N ILE A 312 -26.72 -10.65 -28.75
CA ILE A 312 -25.62 -9.95 -28.08
C ILE A 312 -24.35 -10.79 -28.27
N ALA A 313 -23.67 -10.62 -29.40
CA ALA A 313 -22.53 -11.47 -29.81
C ALA A 313 -21.17 -10.76 -29.74
N LYS A 314 -21.10 -9.50 -30.20
CA LYS A 314 -19.91 -8.65 -30.13
C LYS A 314 -20.30 -7.25 -29.67
N PHE A 315 -19.42 -6.62 -28.89
CA PHE A 315 -19.42 -5.17 -28.75
C PHE A 315 -18.54 -4.64 -29.88
N ASP A 316 -19.13 -4.35 -31.03
CA ASP A 316 -18.41 -3.84 -32.21
C ASP A 316 -17.88 -2.42 -31.96
N ASP A 317 -16.70 -2.11 -32.49
CA ASP A 317 -16.11 -0.76 -32.49
C ASP A 317 -16.98 0.27 -33.23
N ASN A 318 -17.86 -0.18 -34.14
CA ASN A 318 -18.84 0.64 -34.86
C ASN A 318 -20.24 0.65 -34.23
N SER A 319 -20.45 -0.01 -33.08
CA SER A 319 -21.74 -0.02 -32.40
C SER A 319 -22.09 1.40 -31.89
N LYS A 320 -23.37 1.80 -31.98
CA LYS A 320 -23.85 3.08 -31.43
C LYS A 320 -23.35 3.22 -29.99
N THR A 321 -22.95 4.43 -29.59
CA THR A 321 -22.32 4.74 -28.30
C THR A 321 -22.91 3.94 -27.14
N PRO A 322 -22.10 3.26 -26.31
CA PRO A 322 -22.55 2.39 -25.21
C PRO A 322 -23.54 3.04 -24.23
N ASN A 323 -23.58 4.37 -24.17
CA ASN A 323 -24.50 5.13 -23.32
C ASN A 323 -25.98 4.79 -23.58
N ASP A 324 -26.35 4.42 -24.81
CA ASP A 324 -27.73 4.11 -25.20
C ASP A 324 -27.99 2.63 -25.53
N ILE A 325 -27.02 1.74 -25.33
CA ILE A 325 -27.21 0.31 -25.63
C ILE A 325 -28.26 -0.33 -24.71
N PHE A 326 -28.18 -0.07 -23.39
CA PHE A 326 -29.15 -0.61 -22.43
C PHE A 326 -30.54 0.02 -22.54
N SER A 327 -30.65 1.30 -22.93
CA SER A 327 -31.95 1.94 -23.22
C SER A 327 -32.55 1.33 -24.47
N HIS A 328 -31.77 1.18 -25.54
CA HIS A 328 -32.21 0.51 -26.75
C HIS A 328 -32.70 -0.93 -26.52
N TRP A 329 -31.95 -1.72 -25.73
CA TRP A 329 -32.38 -3.07 -25.36
C TRP A 329 -33.66 -3.08 -24.52
N ARG A 330 -33.82 -2.11 -23.62
CA ARG A 330 -35.03 -1.97 -22.80
C ARG A 330 -36.24 -1.65 -23.67
N ASP A 331 -36.09 -0.76 -24.64
CA ASP A 331 -37.15 -0.41 -25.61
C ASP A 331 -37.56 -1.63 -26.44
N LEU A 332 -36.57 -2.42 -26.91
CA LEU A 332 -36.81 -3.59 -27.76
C LEU A 332 -37.48 -4.75 -27.00
N ILE A 333 -37.09 -5.00 -25.75
CA ILE A 333 -37.53 -6.17 -24.98
C ILE A 333 -38.84 -5.91 -24.23
N SER A 334 -39.09 -4.67 -23.79
CA SER A 334 -40.31 -4.24 -23.08
C SER A 334 -40.68 -5.09 -21.84
N ASN A 335 -39.75 -5.91 -21.31
CA ASN A 335 -39.93 -6.78 -20.15
C ASN A 335 -38.78 -6.59 -19.16
N ASP A 336 -39.11 -6.06 -17.98
CA ASP A 336 -38.16 -5.77 -16.91
C ASP A 336 -37.48 -7.01 -16.32
N GLU A 337 -38.15 -8.17 -16.26
CA GLU A 337 -37.53 -9.41 -15.77
C GLU A 337 -36.41 -9.87 -16.70
N THR A 338 -36.66 -9.81 -18.01
CA THR A 338 -35.66 -10.15 -19.03
C THR A 338 -34.49 -9.17 -19.01
N MET A 339 -34.73 -7.88 -18.80
CA MET A 339 -33.65 -6.90 -18.66
C MET A 339 -32.80 -7.15 -17.41
N ARG A 340 -33.42 -7.50 -16.27
CA ARG A 340 -32.67 -7.89 -15.06
C ARG A 340 -31.81 -9.12 -15.31
N TRP A 341 -32.35 -10.09 -16.04
CA TRP A 341 -31.59 -11.29 -16.43
C TRP A 341 -30.40 -10.93 -17.33
N ILE A 342 -30.58 -10.07 -18.34
CA ILE A 342 -29.50 -9.61 -19.23
C ILE A 342 -28.39 -8.90 -18.44
N GLU A 343 -28.73 -7.94 -17.59
CA GLU A 343 -27.76 -7.25 -16.74
C GLU A 343 -26.95 -8.24 -15.88
N TRP A 344 -27.61 -9.28 -15.37
CA TRP A 344 -26.95 -10.32 -14.59
C TRP A 344 -25.97 -11.14 -15.43
N ILE A 345 -26.34 -11.50 -16.66
CA ILE A 345 -25.53 -12.31 -17.58
C ILE A 345 -24.33 -11.53 -18.08
N ILE A 346 -24.53 -10.26 -18.46
CA ILE A 346 -23.45 -9.41 -18.96
C ILE A 346 -22.45 -9.10 -17.85
N SER A 347 -22.92 -8.73 -16.64
CA SER A 347 -21.99 -8.52 -15.51
C SER A 347 -21.20 -9.77 -15.14
N HIS A 348 -21.81 -10.96 -15.20
CA HIS A 348 -21.10 -12.22 -15.02
C HIS A 348 -20.05 -12.43 -16.11
N SER A 349 -20.43 -12.26 -17.37
CA SER A 349 -19.55 -12.53 -18.51
C SER A 349 -18.38 -11.56 -18.59
N LEU A 350 -18.62 -10.27 -18.33
CA LEU A 350 -17.55 -9.27 -18.28
C LEU A 350 -16.57 -9.54 -17.14
N LEU A 351 -17.05 -9.97 -15.96
CA LEU A 351 -16.16 -10.36 -14.86
C LEU A 351 -15.26 -11.55 -15.28
N ARG A 352 -15.83 -12.60 -15.89
CA ARG A 352 -15.04 -13.76 -16.36
C ARG A 352 -14.04 -13.38 -17.45
N MET A 353 -14.42 -12.46 -18.33
CA MET A 353 -13.51 -11.90 -19.35
C MET A 353 -12.38 -11.07 -18.71
N ALA A 354 -12.68 -10.30 -17.66
CA ALA A 354 -11.68 -9.51 -16.92
C ALA A 354 -10.67 -10.43 -16.21
N GLU A 355 -11.16 -11.46 -15.52
CA GLU A 355 -10.32 -12.48 -14.84
C GLU A 355 -9.38 -13.22 -15.81
N SER A 356 -9.79 -13.41 -17.07
CA SER A 356 -8.94 -14.07 -18.08
C SER A 356 -7.76 -13.21 -18.56
N ASN A 357 -7.83 -11.89 -18.35
CA ASN A 357 -6.90 -10.87 -18.83
C ASN A 357 -6.33 -11.12 -20.25
N SER A 358 -7.16 -11.61 -21.18
CA SER A 358 -6.73 -11.96 -22.53
C SER A 358 -6.33 -10.71 -23.32
N GLN A 359 -5.12 -10.72 -23.88
CA GLN A 359 -4.61 -9.62 -24.72
C GLN A 359 -5.51 -9.35 -25.94
N ALA A 360 -6.24 -10.36 -26.44
CA ALA A 360 -7.17 -10.22 -27.54
C ALA A 360 -8.34 -9.25 -27.23
N LEU A 361 -8.60 -8.98 -25.94
CA LEU A 361 -9.69 -8.12 -25.48
C LEU A 361 -9.25 -6.69 -25.15
N ASN A 362 -7.98 -6.32 -25.39
CA ASN A 362 -7.46 -5.00 -25.05
C ASN A 362 -8.27 -3.85 -25.67
N ASN A 363 -8.51 -3.90 -26.98
CA ASN A 363 -9.30 -2.88 -27.68
C ASN A 363 -10.74 -2.80 -27.15
N PHE A 364 -11.34 -3.95 -26.87
CA PHE A 364 -12.67 -4.01 -26.27
C PHE A 364 -12.70 -3.28 -24.92
N TRP A 365 -11.75 -3.56 -24.02
CA TRP A 365 -11.71 -2.94 -22.69
C TRP A 365 -11.51 -1.42 -22.77
N LEU A 366 -10.63 -0.96 -23.66
CA LEU A 366 -10.35 0.46 -23.86
C LEU A 366 -11.52 1.23 -24.45
N ASN A 367 -12.25 0.65 -25.41
CA ASN A 367 -13.29 1.37 -26.15
C ASN A 367 -14.70 1.23 -25.54
N HIS A 368 -15.01 0.04 -24.98
CA HIS A 368 -16.38 -0.35 -24.61
C HIS A 368 -16.49 -0.93 -23.20
N GLY A 369 -15.54 -1.76 -22.77
CA GLY A 369 -15.64 -2.55 -21.54
C GLY A 369 -15.80 -1.69 -20.28
N ALA A 370 -15.00 -0.61 -20.15
CA ALA A 370 -15.12 0.33 -19.04
C ALA A 370 -16.53 0.95 -18.96
N LYS A 371 -17.07 1.47 -20.07
CA LYS A 371 -18.42 2.07 -20.14
C LYS A 371 -19.52 1.08 -19.74
N LEU A 372 -19.42 -0.16 -20.20
CA LEU A 372 -20.39 -1.20 -19.89
C LEU A 372 -20.40 -1.53 -18.40
N LEU A 373 -19.22 -1.67 -17.78
CA LEU A 373 -19.10 -1.89 -16.35
C LEU A 373 -19.66 -0.71 -15.55
N LEU A 374 -19.31 0.52 -15.92
CA LEU A 374 -19.84 1.74 -15.30
C LEU A 374 -21.37 1.85 -15.41
N ARG A 375 -21.95 1.37 -16.52
CA ARG A 375 -23.41 1.32 -16.69
C ARG A 375 -24.05 0.25 -15.81
N LEU A 376 -23.45 -0.94 -15.72
CA LEU A 376 -23.94 -2.03 -14.87
C LEU A 376 -23.84 -1.69 -13.37
N MET A 377 -22.86 -0.87 -12.97
CA MET A 377 -22.76 -0.32 -11.61
C MET A 377 -23.95 0.58 -11.24
N GLN A 378 -24.72 1.08 -12.22
CA GLN A 378 -25.95 1.84 -12.02
C GLN A 378 -27.21 0.96 -12.08
N SER A 379 -27.06 -0.37 -12.15
CA SER A 379 -28.20 -1.31 -12.12
C SER A 379 -28.98 -1.23 -10.80
N SER A 380 -30.28 -1.53 -10.89
CA SER A 380 -31.13 -1.72 -9.71
C SER A 380 -30.79 -2.98 -8.90
N GLN A 381 -30.04 -3.92 -9.49
CA GLN A 381 -29.69 -5.20 -8.87
C GLN A 381 -28.34 -5.11 -8.14
N GLU A 382 -28.37 -5.36 -6.84
CA GLU A 382 -27.19 -5.30 -5.97
C GLU A 382 -26.04 -6.20 -6.48
N ASP A 383 -26.37 -7.44 -6.85
CA ASP A 383 -25.39 -8.42 -7.30
C ASP A 383 -24.77 -8.03 -8.65
N VAL A 384 -25.47 -7.23 -9.46
CA VAL A 384 -24.93 -6.67 -10.72
C VAL A 384 -23.98 -5.52 -10.41
N GLN A 385 -24.37 -4.61 -9.52
CA GLN A 385 -23.51 -3.48 -9.14
C GLN A 385 -22.17 -3.95 -8.59
N GLU A 386 -22.20 -4.92 -7.68
CA GLU A 386 -20.99 -5.45 -7.05
C GLU A 386 -20.10 -6.20 -8.03
N ARG A 387 -20.65 -7.09 -8.87
CA ARG A 387 -19.85 -7.79 -9.90
C ARG A 387 -19.28 -6.83 -10.93
N ALA A 388 -20.01 -5.77 -11.28
CA ALA A 388 -19.49 -4.76 -12.19
C ALA A 388 -18.36 -3.94 -11.56
N ALA A 389 -18.47 -3.57 -10.29
CA ALA A 389 -17.38 -2.93 -9.55
C ALA A 389 -16.17 -3.86 -9.40
N THR A 390 -16.40 -5.15 -9.10
CA THR A 390 -15.34 -6.18 -9.05
C THR A 390 -14.65 -6.32 -10.40
N GLY A 391 -15.44 -6.41 -11.49
CA GLY A 391 -14.92 -6.51 -12.85
C GLY A 391 -14.10 -5.28 -13.24
N LEU A 392 -14.52 -4.09 -12.80
CA LEU A 392 -13.79 -2.84 -13.01
C LEU A 392 -12.47 -2.82 -12.22
N ALA A 393 -12.48 -3.29 -10.97
CA ALA A 393 -11.26 -3.42 -10.16
C ALA A 393 -10.28 -4.47 -10.72
N THR A 394 -10.80 -5.51 -11.36
CA THR A 394 -10.03 -6.65 -11.87
C THR A 394 -9.42 -6.35 -13.24
N PHE A 395 -10.17 -5.81 -14.20
CA PHE A 395 -9.67 -5.66 -15.57
C PHE A 395 -8.56 -4.61 -15.71
N ILE A 396 -8.41 -3.69 -14.76
CA ILE A 396 -7.29 -2.73 -14.79
C ILE A 396 -5.98 -3.37 -14.33
N VAL A 397 -6.01 -4.47 -13.58
CA VAL A 397 -4.82 -5.14 -13.07
C VAL A 397 -4.27 -6.05 -14.17
N VAL A 398 -2.97 -5.89 -14.45
CA VAL A 398 -2.27 -6.71 -15.45
C VAL A 398 -1.56 -7.89 -14.78
N ASP A 399 -0.98 -7.63 -13.61
CA ASP A 399 -0.23 -8.60 -12.83
C ASP A 399 -0.55 -8.41 -11.34
N ASP A 400 -1.16 -9.42 -10.74
CA ASP A 400 -1.52 -9.43 -9.32
C ASP A 400 -0.27 -9.51 -8.41
N GLU A 401 0.83 -10.12 -8.87
CA GLU A 401 2.05 -10.26 -8.07
C GLU A 401 2.80 -8.94 -7.96
N ASN A 402 2.89 -8.22 -9.08
CA ASN A 402 3.58 -6.93 -9.16
C ASN A 402 2.65 -5.72 -8.93
N ALA A 403 1.37 -5.96 -8.60
CA ALA A 403 0.32 -4.93 -8.47
C ALA A 403 0.29 -3.93 -9.64
N SER A 404 0.65 -4.38 -10.85
CA SER A 404 0.77 -3.51 -12.01
C SER A 404 -0.58 -3.31 -12.68
N ILE A 405 -0.83 -2.10 -13.19
CA ILE A 405 -2.08 -1.76 -13.87
C ILE A 405 -1.86 -1.31 -15.31
N ASP A 406 -2.87 -1.51 -16.14
CA ASP A 406 -2.93 -0.97 -17.50
C ASP A 406 -3.39 0.49 -17.43
N CYS A 407 -2.45 1.41 -17.69
CA CYS A 407 -2.71 2.85 -17.67
C CYS A 407 -3.82 3.26 -18.65
N GLY A 408 -3.89 2.63 -19.84
CA GLY A 408 -4.92 2.94 -20.82
C GLY A 408 -6.31 2.56 -20.34
N ARG A 409 -6.44 1.39 -19.72
CA ARG A 409 -7.70 0.93 -19.10
C ARG A 409 -8.12 1.83 -17.93
N ALA A 410 -7.17 2.23 -17.09
CA ALA A 410 -7.44 3.15 -15.97
C ALA A 410 -7.91 4.53 -16.46
N GLU A 411 -7.24 5.10 -17.47
CA GLU A 411 -7.62 6.39 -18.06
C GLU A 411 -8.96 6.33 -18.80
N ALA A 412 -9.32 5.20 -19.39
CA ALA A 412 -10.64 5.00 -19.99
C ALA A 412 -11.76 5.11 -18.94
N VAL A 413 -11.59 4.47 -17.77
CA VAL A 413 -12.55 4.59 -16.65
C VAL A 413 -12.70 6.05 -16.21
N MET A 414 -11.59 6.78 -16.09
CA MET A 414 -11.60 8.19 -15.73
C MET A 414 -12.36 9.05 -16.75
N ARG A 415 -12.04 8.88 -18.04
CA ARG A 415 -12.66 9.65 -19.15
C ARG A 415 -14.17 9.49 -19.21
N ASP A 416 -14.68 8.31 -18.86
CA ASP A 416 -16.10 7.98 -18.89
C ASP A 416 -16.85 8.37 -17.60
N GLY A 417 -16.24 9.20 -16.74
CA GLY A 417 -16.84 9.69 -15.49
C GLY A 417 -16.92 8.63 -14.40
N GLY A 418 -16.07 7.60 -14.48
CA GLY A 418 -16.07 6.48 -13.55
C GLY A 418 -15.66 6.84 -12.13
N ILE A 419 -14.78 7.83 -11.96
CA ILE A 419 -14.29 8.28 -10.64
C ILE A 419 -15.45 8.76 -9.77
N ARG A 420 -16.26 9.71 -10.26
CA ARG A 420 -17.41 10.23 -9.52
C ARG A 420 -18.42 9.16 -9.14
N LEU A 421 -18.67 8.22 -10.05
CA LEU A 421 -19.57 7.10 -9.80
C LEU A 421 -19.01 6.20 -8.69
N LEU A 422 -17.73 5.82 -8.78
CA LEU A 422 -17.06 5.01 -7.77
C LEU A 422 -17.07 5.69 -6.40
N LEU A 423 -16.75 6.99 -6.33
CA LEU A 423 -16.80 7.75 -5.08
C LEU A 423 -18.22 7.81 -4.48
N THR A 424 -19.25 7.87 -5.32
CA THR A 424 -20.65 7.81 -4.88
C THR A 424 -21.00 6.43 -4.31
N LEU A 425 -20.56 5.36 -4.97
CA LEU A 425 -20.81 3.98 -4.53
C LEU A 425 -19.98 3.59 -3.31
N ALA A 426 -18.78 4.15 -3.16
CA ALA A 426 -17.94 4.00 -1.97
C ALA A 426 -18.60 4.64 -0.73
N LYS A 427 -19.47 5.64 -0.90
CA LYS A 427 -20.31 6.20 0.18
C LYS A 427 -21.58 5.37 0.47
N SER A 428 -21.80 4.26 -0.24
CA SER A 428 -22.94 3.39 -0.01
C SER A 428 -22.91 2.77 1.38
N TRP A 429 -24.08 2.56 1.98
CA TRP A 429 -24.25 1.81 3.23
C TRP A 429 -24.14 0.30 3.03
N ARG A 430 -24.08 -0.16 1.77
CA ARG A 430 -23.91 -1.57 1.41
C ARG A 430 -22.43 -1.90 1.39
N GLU A 431 -21.97 -2.64 2.40
CA GLU A 431 -20.54 -2.90 2.61
C GLU A 431 -19.88 -3.66 1.46
N GLY A 432 -20.57 -4.61 0.81
CA GLY A 432 -20.04 -5.32 -0.36
C GLY A 432 -19.71 -4.36 -1.50
N LEU A 433 -20.69 -3.57 -1.93
CA LEU A 433 -20.50 -2.54 -2.95
C LEU A 433 -19.51 -1.44 -2.55
N GLN A 434 -19.55 -1.01 -1.29
CA GLN A 434 -18.63 -0.02 -0.75
C GLN A 434 -17.18 -0.52 -0.80
N SER A 435 -16.94 -1.79 -0.46
CA SER A 435 -15.62 -2.42 -0.51
C SER A 435 -15.12 -2.55 -1.95
N GLU A 436 -15.94 -3.07 -2.87
CA GLU A 436 -15.54 -3.24 -4.27
C GLU A 436 -15.31 -1.89 -4.96
N ALA A 437 -16.09 -0.86 -4.62
CA ALA A 437 -15.87 0.50 -5.13
C ALA A 437 -14.57 1.11 -4.56
N ALA A 438 -14.29 0.94 -3.27
CA ALA A 438 -13.03 1.39 -2.65
C ALA A 438 -11.82 0.68 -3.27
N LYS A 439 -11.92 -0.64 -3.52
CA LYS A 439 -10.89 -1.43 -4.21
C LYS A 439 -10.61 -0.92 -5.61
N ALA A 440 -11.66 -0.68 -6.39
CA ALA A 440 -11.52 -0.11 -7.73
C ALA A 440 -10.84 1.27 -7.69
N ILE A 441 -11.20 2.15 -6.74
CA ILE A 441 -10.53 3.44 -6.57
C ILE A 441 -9.05 3.25 -6.22
N ALA A 442 -8.74 2.36 -5.27
CA ALA A 442 -7.37 2.09 -4.85
C ALA A 442 -6.50 1.63 -6.02
N ASN A 443 -6.96 0.64 -6.79
CA ASN A 443 -6.24 0.14 -7.96
C ASN A 443 -6.06 1.22 -9.04
N LEU A 444 -7.09 2.03 -9.30
CA LEU A 444 -7.01 3.15 -10.24
C LEU A 444 -5.99 4.22 -9.82
N SER A 445 -5.86 4.47 -8.51
CA SER A 445 -4.92 5.46 -7.96
C SER A 445 -3.44 5.07 -8.07
N VAL A 446 -3.11 3.88 -8.59
CA VAL A 446 -1.72 3.56 -8.98
C VAL A 446 -1.26 4.43 -10.17
N ASN A 447 -2.18 4.83 -11.05
CA ASN A 447 -1.89 5.73 -12.16
C ASN A 447 -1.93 7.19 -11.67
N ALA A 448 -0.86 7.96 -11.91
CA ALA A 448 -0.74 9.34 -11.41
C ALA A 448 -1.82 10.30 -11.95
N ASN A 449 -2.23 10.18 -13.22
CA ASN A 449 -3.29 11.01 -13.80
C ASN A 449 -4.64 10.73 -13.12
N VAL A 450 -4.93 9.45 -12.89
CA VAL A 450 -6.17 9.03 -12.23
C VAL A 450 -6.15 9.35 -10.73
N ALA A 451 -5.01 9.20 -10.07
CA ALA A 451 -4.79 9.61 -8.68
C ALA A 451 -5.12 11.09 -8.47
N LYS A 452 -4.61 11.96 -9.37
CA LYS A 452 -4.94 13.39 -9.37
C LYS A 452 -6.44 13.64 -9.55
N ALA A 453 -7.09 12.98 -10.51
CA ALA A 453 -8.53 13.12 -10.69
C ALA A 453 -9.34 12.63 -9.46
N VAL A 454 -8.91 11.54 -8.82
CA VAL A 454 -9.50 11.06 -7.56
C VAL A 454 -9.37 12.11 -6.46
N ALA A 455 -8.21 12.77 -6.32
CA ALA A 455 -8.01 13.84 -5.36
C ALA A 455 -8.90 15.06 -5.64
N GLU A 456 -8.93 15.54 -6.90
CA GLU A 456 -9.74 16.69 -7.34
C GLU A 456 -11.25 16.48 -7.15
N GLU A 457 -11.73 15.24 -7.27
CA GLU A 457 -13.14 14.88 -7.01
C GLU A 457 -13.46 14.64 -5.51
N GLY A 458 -12.52 14.93 -4.60
CA GLY A 458 -12.70 14.79 -3.16
C GLY A 458 -12.56 13.34 -2.66
N GLY A 459 -11.87 12.48 -3.41
CA GLY A 459 -11.67 11.07 -3.07
C GLY A 459 -10.82 10.85 -1.82
N ILE A 460 -9.92 11.77 -1.49
CA ILE A 460 -9.10 11.71 -0.27
C ILE A 460 -9.99 11.72 0.99
N ASP A 461 -10.98 12.61 1.06
CA ASP A 461 -11.92 12.67 2.19
C ASP A 461 -12.76 11.40 2.31
N VAL A 462 -13.17 10.84 1.15
CA VAL A 462 -13.93 9.58 1.10
C VAL A 462 -13.09 8.45 1.67
N LEU A 463 -11.87 8.25 1.17
CA LEU A 463 -10.98 7.17 1.60
C LEU A 463 -10.54 7.35 3.06
N ALA A 464 -10.23 8.57 3.52
CA ALA A 464 -9.93 8.86 4.92
C ALA A 464 -11.14 8.56 5.84
N GLY A 465 -12.36 8.79 5.36
CA GLY A 465 -13.59 8.38 6.03
C GLY A 465 -13.76 6.86 6.09
N LEU A 466 -13.54 6.17 4.97
CA LEU A 466 -13.68 4.72 4.85
C LEU A 466 -12.60 3.94 5.62
N ALA A 467 -11.38 4.46 5.75
CA ALA A 467 -10.33 3.90 6.60
C ALA A 467 -10.75 3.79 8.07
N LYS A 468 -11.73 4.61 8.51
CA LYS A 468 -12.31 4.54 9.86
C LYS A 468 -13.34 3.43 10.01
N SER A 469 -13.80 2.82 8.90
CA SER A 469 -14.83 1.78 8.88
C SER A 469 -14.49 0.63 9.81
N MET A 470 -15.52 0.07 10.44
CA MET A 470 -15.38 -1.13 11.25
C MET A 470 -15.34 -2.39 10.38
N ASN A 471 -15.78 -2.32 9.12
CA ASN A 471 -15.61 -3.40 8.16
C ASN A 471 -14.14 -3.43 7.72
N ARG A 472 -13.49 -4.58 7.95
CA ARG A 472 -12.06 -4.74 7.70
C ARG A 472 -11.73 -4.59 6.22
N LEU A 473 -12.50 -5.19 5.31
CA LEU A 473 -12.24 -5.11 3.87
C LEU A 473 -12.36 -3.67 3.39
N VAL A 474 -13.41 -2.94 3.81
CA VAL A 474 -13.57 -1.53 3.47
C VAL A 474 -12.38 -0.69 3.97
N ALA A 475 -11.95 -0.91 5.21
CA ALA A 475 -10.83 -0.17 5.79
C ALA A 475 -9.50 -0.52 5.10
N GLU A 476 -9.30 -1.79 4.73
CA GLU A 476 -8.14 -2.29 3.98
C GLU A 476 -8.01 -1.60 2.62
N GLU A 477 -9.07 -1.62 1.81
CA GLU A 477 -9.09 -1.02 0.48
C GLU A 477 -8.95 0.50 0.56
N ALA A 478 -9.55 1.12 1.57
CA ALA A 478 -9.38 2.54 1.82
C ALA A 478 -7.94 2.91 2.20
N ALA A 479 -7.27 2.10 3.04
CA ALA A 479 -5.85 2.28 3.35
C ALA A 479 -4.97 2.10 2.11
N GLY A 480 -5.30 1.14 1.24
CA GLY A 480 -4.62 0.95 -0.05
C GLY A 480 -4.75 2.15 -0.98
N GLY A 481 -5.96 2.73 -1.10
CA GLY A 481 -6.16 3.94 -1.87
C GLY A 481 -5.39 5.14 -1.30
N LEU A 482 -5.35 5.31 0.03
CA LEU A 482 -4.54 6.34 0.67
C LEU A 482 -3.04 6.11 0.47
N TRP A 483 -2.57 4.85 0.47
CA TRP A 483 -1.18 4.52 0.17
C TRP A 483 -0.82 4.97 -1.24
N ASN A 484 -1.61 4.58 -2.24
CA ASN A 484 -1.35 4.95 -3.64
C ASN A 484 -1.40 6.47 -3.85
N LEU A 485 -2.37 7.17 -3.26
CA LEU A 485 -2.44 8.64 -3.33
C LEU A 485 -1.25 9.33 -2.65
N SER A 486 -0.76 8.78 -1.52
CA SER A 486 0.36 9.36 -0.76
C SER A 486 1.73 9.30 -1.47
N VAL A 487 1.83 8.58 -2.59
CA VAL A 487 3.01 8.61 -3.46
C VAL A 487 3.19 10.00 -4.10
N GLY A 488 2.09 10.70 -4.44
CA GLY A 488 2.13 12.06 -4.97
C GLY A 488 2.38 13.09 -3.87
N GLU A 489 3.43 13.91 -4.02
CA GLU A 489 3.82 14.94 -3.05
C GLU A 489 2.70 15.97 -2.81
N GLU A 490 1.93 16.29 -3.86
CA GLU A 490 0.81 17.22 -3.81
C GLU A 490 -0.34 16.74 -2.91
N HIS A 491 -0.52 15.42 -2.75
CA HIS A 491 -1.65 14.85 -2.02
C HIS A 491 -1.36 14.64 -0.53
N LYS A 492 -0.10 14.55 -0.10
CA LYS A 492 0.28 14.22 1.29
C LYS A 492 -0.36 15.15 2.33
N ASN A 493 -0.29 16.45 2.07
CA ASN A 493 -0.88 17.48 2.92
C ASN A 493 -2.42 17.41 2.95
N GLU A 494 -3.05 17.04 1.85
CA GLU A 494 -4.51 16.88 1.76
C GLU A 494 -4.97 15.64 2.54
N ILE A 495 -4.24 14.53 2.43
CA ILE A 495 -4.47 13.32 3.22
C ILE A 495 -4.38 13.61 4.72
N ALA A 496 -3.37 14.40 5.15
CA ALA A 496 -3.24 14.83 6.53
C ALA A 496 -4.44 15.68 6.99
N LYS A 497 -4.85 16.68 6.18
CA LYS A 497 -5.99 17.57 6.48
C LYS A 497 -7.33 16.82 6.56
N ALA A 498 -7.54 15.81 5.72
CA ALA A 498 -8.72 14.94 5.75
C ALA A 498 -8.76 14.01 7.00
N GLY A 499 -7.71 14.03 7.83
CA GLY A 499 -7.56 13.16 8.99
C GLY A 499 -7.19 11.72 8.62
N GLY A 500 -6.60 11.52 7.44
CA GLY A 500 -6.11 10.22 6.96
C GLY A 500 -5.04 9.63 7.88
N VAL A 501 -4.06 10.44 8.32
CA VAL A 501 -3.03 10.03 9.28
C VAL A 501 -3.63 9.40 10.54
N ASN A 502 -4.58 10.09 11.17
CA ASN A 502 -5.22 9.58 12.39
C ASN A 502 -6.04 8.30 12.14
N ALA A 503 -6.67 8.19 10.96
CA ALA A 503 -7.41 7.00 10.57
C ALA A 503 -6.49 5.79 10.40
N LEU A 504 -5.36 5.96 9.71
CA LEU A 504 -4.34 4.93 9.48
C LEU A 504 -3.71 4.44 10.79
N VAL A 505 -3.34 5.35 11.68
CA VAL A 505 -2.80 4.98 13.00
C VAL A 505 -3.83 4.20 13.83
N LYS A 506 -5.09 4.65 13.87
CA LYS A 506 -6.16 3.92 14.57
C LYS A 506 -6.45 2.55 13.96
N LEU A 507 -6.28 2.42 12.65
CA LEU A 507 -6.46 1.16 11.93
C LEU A 507 -5.43 0.12 12.37
N ILE A 508 -4.16 0.51 12.53
CA ILE A 508 -3.10 -0.36 13.07
C ILE A 508 -3.46 -0.86 14.48
N PHE A 509 -3.89 0.04 15.38
CA PHE A 509 -4.30 -0.35 16.74
C PHE A 509 -5.55 -1.21 16.79
N ARG A 510 -6.43 -1.11 15.80
CA ARG A 510 -7.67 -1.88 15.75
C ARG A 510 -7.43 -3.34 15.36
N TRP A 511 -6.45 -3.58 14.49
CA TRP A 511 -6.14 -4.91 13.99
C TRP A 511 -4.66 -5.27 14.16
N PRO A 512 -4.12 -5.27 15.41
CA PRO A 512 -2.69 -5.52 15.66
C PRO A 512 -2.24 -6.93 15.25
N ASN A 513 -3.17 -7.89 15.19
CA ASN A 513 -2.97 -9.26 14.70
C ASN A 513 -3.79 -9.51 13.41
N GLY A 514 -4.06 -8.46 12.62
CA GLY A 514 -4.79 -8.57 11.35
C GLY A 514 -4.04 -9.37 10.29
N CYS A 515 -4.69 -9.61 9.14
CA CYS A 515 -4.00 -10.14 7.96
C CYS A 515 -3.00 -9.11 7.43
N ASP A 516 -1.86 -9.58 6.90
CA ASP A 516 -0.87 -8.86 6.11
C ASP A 516 -1.38 -7.56 5.45
N GLY A 517 -2.40 -7.68 4.60
CA GLY A 517 -2.83 -6.60 3.71
C GLY A 517 -3.34 -5.33 4.39
N VAL A 518 -3.92 -5.41 5.60
CA VAL A 518 -4.45 -4.23 6.30
C VAL A 518 -3.30 -3.42 6.93
N LEU A 519 -2.39 -4.12 7.59
CA LEU A 519 -1.31 -3.51 8.35
C LEU A 519 -0.25 -2.95 7.41
N GLU A 520 0.09 -3.70 6.37
CA GLU A 520 1.03 -3.26 5.35
C GLU A 520 0.55 -2.00 4.63
N ARG A 521 -0.70 -1.96 4.16
CA ARG A 521 -1.25 -0.77 3.47
C ARG A 521 -1.25 0.46 4.37
N ALA A 522 -1.60 0.29 5.63
CA ALA A 522 -1.60 1.41 6.57
C ALA A 522 -0.19 1.91 6.91
N ALA A 523 0.75 1.00 7.15
CA ALA A 523 2.14 1.35 7.40
C ALA A 523 2.80 1.98 6.15
N GLY A 524 2.51 1.45 4.96
CA GLY A 524 3.04 1.96 3.69
C GLY A 524 2.57 3.38 3.37
N ALA A 525 1.29 3.67 3.61
CA ALA A 525 0.76 5.02 3.53
C ALA A 525 1.43 5.96 4.55
N LEU A 526 1.59 5.52 5.81
CA LEU A 526 2.26 6.32 6.84
C LEU A 526 3.73 6.57 6.52
N ALA A 527 4.42 5.60 5.92
CA ALA A 527 5.81 5.76 5.50
C ALA A 527 5.96 6.83 4.40
N ASN A 528 5.07 6.84 3.41
CA ASN A 528 5.06 7.87 2.37
C ASN A 528 4.76 9.26 2.94
N LEU A 529 3.78 9.35 3.86
CA LEU A 529 3.44 10.59 4.55
C LEU A 529 4.59 11.07 5.45
N ALA A 530 5.30 10.16 6.12
CA ALA A 530 6.43 10.50 6.98
C ALA A 530 7.65 11.04 6.20
N ALA A 531 7.71 10.87 4.88
CA ALA A 531 8.76 11.46 4.05
C ALA A 531 8.61 12.99 3.87
N ASP A 532 7.42 13.56 4.11
CA ASP A 532 7.20 15.01 4.15
C ASP A 532 7.35 15.53 5.59
N ASP A 533 8.09 16.64 5.78
CA ASP A 533 8.42 17.18 7.11
C ASP A 533 7.18 17.54 7.94
N LYS A 534 6.17 18.18 7.33
CA LYS A 534 4.93 18.58 8.02
C LYS A 534 4.09 17.37 8.38
N CYS A 535 3.90 16.45 7.44
CA CYS A 535 3.14 15.23 7.64
C CYS A 535 3.81 14.32 8.66
N SER A 536 5.15 14.24 8.69
CA SER A 536 5.90 13.46 9.68
C SER A 536 5.57 13.89 11.12
N THR A 537 5.45 15.19 11.35
CA THR A 537 5.05 15.76 12.65
C THR A 537 3.64 15.35 13.03
N GLU A 538 2.71 15.33 12.09
CA GLU A 538 1.33 14.88 12.33
C GLU A 538 1.24 13.37 12.58
N VAL A 539 2.06 12.56 11.88
CA VAL A 539 2.19 11.12 12.14
C VAL A 539 2.65 10.87 13.57
N ALA A 540 3.69 11.58 14.03
CA ALA A 540 4.17 11.47 15.40
C ALA A 540 3.10 11.88 16.43
N LYS A 541 2.46 13.05 16.26
CA LYS A 541 1.39 13.54 17.16
C LYS A 541 0.18 12.61 17.22
N ALA A 542 -0.14 11.92 16.14
CA ALA A 542 -1.26 10.98 16.09
C ALA A 542 -0.98 9.66 16.84
N GLY A 543 0.23 9.46 17.39
CA GLY A 543 0.66 8.20 18.00
C GLY A 543 1.24 7.20 17.00
N GLY A 544 1.65 7.67 15.82
CA GLY A 544 2.20 6.83 14.75
C GLY A 544 3.50 6.14 15.14
N VAL A 545 4.39 6.79 15.90
CA VAL A 545 5.65 6.18 16.39
C VAL A 545 5.36 4.89 17.16
N HIS A 546 4.49 4.96 18.17
CA HIS A 546 4.11 3.80 18.98
C HIS A 546 3.45 2.70 18.12
N ALA A 547 2.56 3.07 17.20
CA ALA A 547 1.88 2.12 16.31
C ALA A 547 2.88 1.36 15.41
N LEU A 548 3.84 2.07 14.81
CA LEU A 548 4.85 1.51 13.92
C LEU A 548 5.86 0.64 14.67
N VAL A 549 6.28 1.04 15.87
CA VAL A 549 7.15 0.22 16.74
C VAL A 549 6.45 -1.07 17.16
N MET A 550 5.15 -1.01 17.48
CA MET A 550 4.36 -2.19 17.79
C MET A 550 4.30 -3.17 16.60
N LEU A 551 4.19 -2.67 15.37
CA LEU A 551 4.24 -3.49 14.15
C LEU A 551 5.63 -4.08 13.91
N ALA A 552 6.67 -3.27 13.96
CA ALA A 552 8.06 -3.72 13.79
C ALA A 552 8.41 -4.86 14.76
N ARG A 553 7.92 -4.77 16.01
CA ARG A 553 8.22 -5.73 17.08
C ARG A 553 7.37 -7.01 17.03
N ASN A 554 6.07 -6.90 16.76
CA ASN A 554 5.12 -7.99 17.01
C ASN A 554 4.53 -8.60 15.73
N CYS A 555 4.62 -7.90 14.60
CA CYS A 555 4.07 -8.41 13.35
C CYS A 555 4.92 -9.57 12.82
N LYS A 556 4.27 -10.57 12.22
CA LYS A 556 4.94 -11.72 11.58
C LYS A 556 5.02 -11.58 10.06
N TYR A 557 4.36 -10.58 9.50
CA TYR A 557 4.28 -10.35 8.06
C TYR A 557 5.37 -9.37 7.65
N GLU A 558 6.24 -9.81 6.75
CA GLU A 558 7.42 -9.11 6.30
C GLU A 558 7.08 -7.78 5.63
N GLY A 559 6.04 -7.72 4.79
CA GLY A 559 5.60 -6.47 4.15
C GLY A 559 5.23 -5.41 5.18
N ALA A 560 4.47 -5.77 6.22
CA ALA A 560 4.13 -4.84 7.28
C ALA A 560 5.35 -4.43 8.14
N GLN A 561 6.31 -5.32 8.38
CA GLN A 561 7.56 -4.98 9.09
C GLN A 561 8.44 -4.04 8.27
N GLU A 562 8.58 -4.29 6.97
CA GLU A 562 9.33 -3.45 6.03
C GLU A 562 8.73 -2.05 6.00
N GLN A 563 7.42 -1.92 5.77
CA GLN A 563 6.76 -0.63 5.74
C GLN A 563 6.82 0.10 7.10
N ALA A 564 6.78 -0.63 8.21
CA ALA A 564 6.94 -0.03 9.53
C ALA A 564 8.37 0.50 9.76
N ALA A 565 9.40 -0.27 9.41
CA ALA A 565 10.79 0.16 9.49
C ALA A 565 11.06 1.37 8.58
N ARG A 566 10.52 1.36 7.35
CA ARG A 566 10.61 2.48 6.40
C ARG A 566 9.97 3.75 6.95
N ALA A 567 8.79 3.63 7.58
CA ALA A 567 8.13 4.77 8.22
C ALA A 567 8.96 5.33 9.38
N LEU A 568 9.55 4.48 10.22
CA LEU A 568 10.43 4.91 11.30
C LEU A 568 11.71 5.57 10.77
N ALA A 569 12.28 5.06 9.68
CA ALA A 569 13.42 5.68 9.01
C ALA A 569 13.09 7.07 8.50
N ASN A 570 11.94 7.24 7.84
CA ASN A 570 11.47 8.54 7.33
C ASN A 570 11.16 9.53 8.46
N LEU A 571 10.55 9.07 9.56
CA LEU A 571 10.33 9.90 10.75
C LEU A 571 11.66 10.41 11.34
N ALA A 572 12.73 9.61 11.29
CA ALA A 572 14.04 9.99 11.81
C ALA A 572 14.89 10.84 10.85
N ALA A 573 14.49 10.99 9.58
CA ALA A 573 15.31 11.58 8.51
C ALA A 573 15.35 13.12 8.49
N HIS A 574 14.49 13.80 9.25
CA HIS A 574 14.26 15.25 9.10
C HIS A 574 15.26 16.15 9.89
N GLY A 575 16.30 15.57 10.49
CA GLY A 575 17.33 16.33 11.22
C GLY A 575 16.75 17.20 12.33
N ASP A 576 17.18 18.47 12.41
CA ASP A 576 16.74 19.42 13.44
C ASP A 576 15.40 20.12 13.13
N SER A 577 14.70 19.79 12.03
CA SER A 577 13.42 20.45 11.71
C SER A 577 12.32 20.11 12.73
N ASN A 578 12.39 18.91 13.32
CA ASN A 578 11.44 18.41 14.30
C ASN A 578 12.13 17.42 15.27
N ASN A 579 11.42 17.01 16.32
CA ASN A 579 11.97 16.14 17.37
C ASN A 579 11.64 14.64 17.14
N ASN A 580 11.28 14.24 15.92
CA ASN A 580 10.81 12.87 15.65
C ASN A 580 11.93 11.84 15.80
N ASN A 581 13.18 12.20 15.45
CA ASN A 581 14.34 11.31 15.63
C ASN A 581 14.50 10.88 17.10
N ALA A 582 14.50 11.86 18.01
CA ALA A 582 14.57 11.59 19.45
C ALA A 582 13.30 10.87 19.94
N ALA A 583 12.12 11.22 19.44
CA ALA A 583 10.87 10.55 19.82
C ALA A 583 10.86 9.06 19.45
N VAL A 584 11.34 8.71 18.26
CA VAL A 584 11.49 7.30 17.84
C VAL A 584 12.49 6.57 18.72
N GLY A 585 13.65 7.17 19.00
CA GLY A 585 14.67 6.54 19.84
C GLY A 585 14.27 6.38 21.31
N GLN A 586 13.38 7.24 21.82
CA GLN A 586 12.84 7.16 23.19
C GLN A 586 11.65 6.20 23.31
N GLU A 587 11.03 5.80 22.19
CA GLU A 587 9.91 4.86 22.20
C GLU A 587 10.37 3.48 22.67
N ALA A 588 9.65 2.92 23.65
CA ALA A 588 10.05 1.70 24.33
C ALA A 588 10.16 0.51 23.37
N GLY A 589 11.36 -0.06 23.24
CA GLY A 589 11.64 -1.22 22.39
C GLY A 589 11.80 -0.89 20.90
N ALA A 590 11.80 0.38 20.50
CA ALA A 590 11.99 0.78 19.10
C ALA A 590 13.38 0.37 18.58
N LEU A 591 14.44 0.78 19.29
CA LEU A 591 15.82 0.50 18.89
C LEU A 591 16.13 -1.01 18.94
N GLU A 592 15.67 -1.71 19.98
CA GLU A 592 15.79 -3.17 20.09
C GLU A 592 15.11 -3.88 18.92
N ALA A 593 13.87 -3.48 18.57
CA ALA A 593 13.14 -4.08 17.45
C ALA A 593 13.88 -3.85 16.12
N LEU A 594 14.34 -2.62 15.84
CA LEU A 594 15.09 -2.32 14.62
C LEU A 594 16.40 -3.12 14.53
N VAL A 595 17.14 -3.27 15.64
CA VAL A 595 18.32 -4.13 15.70
C VAL A 595 17.97 -5.58 15.39
N GLN A 596 16.86 -6.12 15.91
CA GLN A 596 16.44 -7.49 15.57
C GLN A 596 16.02 -7.63 14.09
N LEU A 597 15.37 -6.61 13.51
CA LEU A 597 14.96 -6.64 12.10
C LEU A 597 16.13 -6.66 11.12
N THR A 598 17.31 -6.16 11.50
CA THR A 598 18.55 -6.34 10.69
C THR A 598 18.94 -7.81 10.49
N LYS A 599 18.39 -8.73 11.29
CA LYS A 599 18.61 -10.19 11.22
C LYS A 599 17.45 -10.94 10.55
N SER A 600 16.49 -10.21 9.97
CA SER A 600 15.36 -10.78 9.23
C SER A 600 15.84 -11.65 8.06
N PRO A 601 15.13 -12.71 7.67
CA PRO A 601 15.43 -13.44 6.43
C PRO A 601 15.05 -12.66 5.16
N HIS A 602 14.34 -11.53 5.29
CA HIS A 602 13.87 -10.72 4.17
C HIS A 602 14.73 -9.48 3.97
N GLU A 603 15.31 -9.34 2.78
CA GLU A 603 16.25 -8.28 2.43
C GLU A 603 15.64 -6.87 2.58
N GLY A 604 14.41 -6.65 2.12
CA GLY A 604 13.72 -5.36 2.23
C GLY A 604 13.55 -4.91 3.70
N VAL A 605 13.21 -5.85 4.60
CA VAL A 605 13.13 -5.58 6.04
C VAL A 605 14.50 -5.19 6.62
N GLN A 606 15.57 -5.89 6.22
CA GLN A 606 16.93 -5.56 6.67
C GLN A 606 17.35 -4.16 6.21
N GLN A 607 17.05 -3.81 4.95
CA GLN A 607 17.42 -2.53 4.34
C GLN A 607 16.78 -1.37 5.11
N GLU A 608 15.46 -1.45 5.32
CA GLU A 608 14.72 -0.37 5.99
C GLU A 608 15.08 -0.28 7.47
N ALA A 609 15.36 -1.40 8.14
CA ALA A 609 15.85 -1.41 9.52
C ALA A 609 17.23 -0.76 9.65
N ALA A 610 18.18 -1.11 8.77
CA ALA A 610 19.50 -0.48 8.74
C ALA A 610 19.40 1.02 8.42
N GLY A 611 18.53 1.39 7.48
CA GLY A 611 18.25 2.80 7.15
C GLY A 611 17.67 3.58 8.33
N ALA A 612 16.76 2.98 9.10
CA ALA A 612 16.24 3.61 10.31
C ALA A 612 17.34 3.80 11.37
N LEU A 613 18.17 2.78 11.61
CA LEU A 613 19.29 2.86 12.57
C LEU A 613 20.32 3.92 12.15
N TRP A 614 20.60 4.04 10.86
CA TRP A 614 21.46 5.10 10.33
C TRP A 614 20.88 6.47 10.67
N ASN A 615 19.62 6.74 10.33
CA ASN A 615 18.99 8.03 10.63
C ASN A 615 18.94 8.30 12.15
N LEU A 616 18.65 7.29 12.97
CA LEU A 616 18.58 7.45 14.42
C LEU A 616 19.96 7.71 15.06
N SER A 617 21.05 7.26 14.43
CA SER A 617 22.41 7.45 14.94
C SER A 617 22.92 8.89 14.89
N PHE A 618 22.19 9.81 14.25
CA PHE A 618 22.49 11.24 14.27
C PHE A 618 22.21 11.89 15.65
N ASP A 619 21.43 11.24 16.52
CA ASP A 619 21.29 11.60 17.93
C ASP A 619 22.26 10.77 18.80
N ASP A 620 23.00 11.43 19.70
CA ASP A 620 24.04 10.78 20.50
C ASP A 620 23.47 9.77 21.51
N LYS A 621 22.31 10.04 22.12
CA LYS A 621 21.68 9.11 23.08
C LYS A 621 21.14 7.89 22.37
N ASN A 622 20.58 8.08 21.19
CA ASN A 622 20.14 6.98 20.33
C ASN A 622 21.34 6.12 19.93
N ARG A 623 22.46 6.72 19.54
CA ARG A 623 23.69 5.99 19.18
C ARG A 623 24.20 5.09 20.31
N GLU A 624 24.24 5.60 21.54
CA GLU A 624 24.62 4.80 22.74
C GLU A 624 23.63 3.68 23.00
N SER A 625 22.33 3.95 22.88
CA SER A 625 21.28 2.96 23.10
C SER A 625 21.29 1.86 22.02
N ILE A 626 21.50 2.20 20.75
CA ILE A 626 21.66 1.23 19.66
C ILE A 626 22.81 0.28 19.97
N ALA A 627 23.96 0.79 20.41
CA ALA A 627 25.09 -0.03 20.80
C ALA A 627 24.77 -0.93 22.02
N ALA A 628 24.08 -0.40 23.03
CA ALA A 628 23.67 -1.16 24.21
C ALA A 628 22.72 -2.33 23.90
N PHE A 629 21.93 -2.24 22.82
CA PHE A 629 21.07 -3.32 22.32
C PHE A 629 21.77 -4.30 21.35
N GLY A 630 23.10 -4.21 21.20
CA GLY A 630 23.87 -5.09 20.31
C GLY A 630 23.80 -4.70 18.83
N GLY A 631 23.54 -3.42 18.55
CA GLY A 631 23.41 -2.91 17.18
C GLY A 631 24.73 -2.93 16.39
N VAL A 632 25.88 -2.80 17.06
CA VAL A 632 27.20 -2.85 16.40
C VAL A 632 27.44 -4.24 15.82
N GLU A 633 27.24 -5.29 16.62
CA GLU A 633 27.40 -6.69 16.25
C GLU A 633 26.44 -7.06 15.12
N ALA A 634 25.19 -6.62 15.23
CA ALA A 634 24.15 -6.89 14.24
C ALA A 634 24.47 -6.24 12.88
N LEU A 635 24.87 -4.97 12.86
CA LEU A 635 25.21 -4.25 11.63
C LEU A 635 26.52 -4.73 11.01
N VAL A 636 27.51 -5.11 11.82
CA VAL A 636 28.74 -5.75 11.32
C VAL A 636 28.42 -7.10 10.68
N ALA A 637 27.54 -7.91 11.29
CA ALA A 637 27.09 -9.16 10.69
C ALA A 637 26.34 -8.92 9.37
N LEU A 638 25.45 -7.92 9.33
CA LEU A 638 24.73 -7.53 8.12
C LEU A 638 25.68 -7.10 6.99
N ALA A 639 26.67 -6.25 7.30
CA ALA A 639 27.68 -5.80 6.35
C ALA A 639 28.54 -6.96 5.81
N LYS A 640 28.77 -8.01 6.61
CA LYS A 640 29.46 -9.23 6.16
C LYS A 640 28.61 -10.07 5.21
N SER A 641 27.29 -10.14 5.41
CA SER A 641 26.40 -10.96 4.59
C SER A 641 25.84 -10.27 3.35
N CYS A 642 25.89 -8.93 3.26
CA CYS A 642 25.23 -8.17 2.19
C CYS A 642 26.08 -7.95 0.93
N SER A 643 27.25 -8.61 0.78
CA SER A 643 28.16 -8.40 -0.36
C SER A 643 27.52 -8.70 -1.72
N ASP A 644 26.59 -9.66 -1.76
CA ASP A 644 25.84 -10.04 -2.98
C ASP A 644 24.38 -9.55 -2.97
N ALA A 645 24.00 -8.73 -1.98
CA ALA A 645 22.66 -8.16 -1.86
C ALA A 645 22.48 -6.89 -2.71
N SER A 646 21.28 -6.30 -2.68
CA SER A 646 21.01 -5.02 -3.35
C SER A 646 21.94 -3.90 -2.88
N THR A 647 22.22 -2.96 -3.78
CA THR A 647 23.01 -1.76 -3.48
C THR A 647 22.38 -0.92 -2.38
N GLY A 648 21.04 -0.91 -2.30
CA GLY A 648 20.31 -0.24 -1.22
C GLY A 648 20.62 -0.84 0.16
N LEU A 649 20.60 -2.17 0.31
CA LEU A 649 20.98 -2.80 1.57
C LEU A 649 22.45 -2.53 1.94
N GLN A 650 23.35 -2.62 0.96
CA GLN A 650 24.78 -2.35 1.16
C GLN A 650 25.03 -0.93 1.66
N GLU A 651 24.42 0.06 1.02
CA GLU A 651 24.49 1.47 1.40
C GLU A 651 23.95 1.68 2.82
N ARG A 652 22.77 1.16 3.14
CA ARG A 652 22.16 1.34 4.46
C ARG A 652 22.97 0.67 5.58
N ALA A 653 23.55 -0.50 5.31
CA ALA A 653 24.40 -1.20 6.27
C ALA A 653 25.71 -0.42 6.54
N ALA A 654 26.40 0.03 5.49
CA ALA A 654 27.61 0.85 5.61
C ALA A 654 27.31 2.22 6.26
N GLY A 655 26.22 2.87 5.86
CA GLY A 655 25.76 4.13 6.41
C GLY A 655 25.40 4.04 7.89
N ALA A 656 24.74 2.97 8.33
CA ALA A 656 24.47 2.75 9.75
C ALA A 656 25.76 2.57 10.58
N LEU A 657 26.73 1.80 10.07
CA LEU A 657 28.06 1.69 10.70
C LEU A 657 28.80 3.02 10.71
N TRP A 658 28.69 3.82 9.64
CA TRP A 658 29.26 5.16 9.58
C TRP A 658 28.66 6.07 10.65
N GLY A 659 27.34 6.11 10.77
CA GLY A 659 26.66 6.90 11.80
C GLY A 659 26.99 6.48 13.23
N LEU A 660 27.15 5.18 13.50
CA LEU A 660 27.59 4.68 14.80
C LEU A 660 29.07 4.99 15.09
N SER A 661 29.93 4.99 14.08
CA SER A 661 31.39 5.17 14.23
C SER A 661 31.82 6.56 14.69
N VAL A 662 30.90 7.54 14.71
CA VAL A 662 31.15 8.88 15.26
C VAL A 662 31.42 8.84 16.77
N SER A 663 30.86 7.86 17.49
CA SER A 663 31.22 7.60 18.90
C SER A 663 32.53 6.83 18.99
N GLU A 664 33.45 7.27 19.83
CA GLU A 664 34.73 6.60 20.05
C GLU A 664 34.55 5.14 20.52
N ALA A 665 33.64 4.92 21.48
CA ALA A 665 33.36 3.58 22.01
C ALA A 665 32.85 2.63 20.90
N ASN A 666 31.93 3.13 20.06
CA ASN A 666 31.38 2.35 18.96
C ASN A 666 32.41 2.14 17.85
N SER A 667 33.23 3.14 17.53
CA SER A 667 34.33 3.02 16.58
C SER A 667 35.27 1.88 16.96
N ILE A 668 35.66 1.80 18.23
CA ILE A 668 36.49 0.71 18.75
C ILE A 668 35.76 -0.63 18.63
N ALA A 669 34.49 -0.70 19.04
CA ALA A 669 33.68 -1.91 18.98
C ALA A 669 33.52 -2.44 17.54
N ILE A 670 33.20 -1.58 16.57
CA ILE A 670 33.09 -1.94 15.14
C ILE A 670 34.40 -2.58 14.65
N GLY A 671 35.53 -2.00 15.01
CA GLY A 671 36.84 -2.56 14.68
C GLY A 671 37.08 -3.93 15.32
N GLN A 672 36.74 -4.08 16.61
CA GLN A 672 36.87 -5.32 17.38
C GLN A 672 36.01 -6.47 16.85
N GLU A 673 34.78 -6.18 16.44
CA GLU A 673 33.82 -7.14 15.86
C GLU A 673 34.13 -7.53 14.40
N GLY A 674 35.20 -6.96 13.82
CA GLY A 674 35.62 -7.25 12.46
C GLY A 674 34.74 -6.59 11.40
N GLY A 675 34.29 -5.36 11.64
CA GLY A 675 33.57 -4.54 10.66
C GLY A 675 34.46 -3.92 9.58
N ILE A 676 35.79 -3.93 9.74
CA ILE A 676 36.71 -3.31 8.78
C ILE A 676 36.78 -4.07 7.43
N PRO A 677 36.95 -5.41 7.38
CA PRO A 677 36.96 -6.14 6.11
C PRO A 677 35.70 -5.93 5.22
N PRO A 678 34.45 -6.04 5.73
CA PRO A 678 33.28 -5.81 4.89
C PRO A 678 33.21 -4.35 4.41
N LEU A 679 33.58 -3.36 5.23
CA LEU A 679 33.64 -1.96 4.79
C LEU A 679 34.68 -1.73 3.69
N ILE A 680 35.83 -2.41 3.73
CA ILE A 680 36.83 -2.36 2.65
C ILE A 680 36.26 -2.97 1.36
N ALA A 681 35.53 -4.07 1.45
CA ALA A 681 34.87 -4.68 0.29
C ALA A 681 33.81 -3.76 -0.31
N LEU A 682 32.94 -3.16 0.51
CA LEU A 682 31.92 -2.20 0.08
C LEU A 682 32.52 -0.91 -0.50
N ALA A 683 33.66 -0.47 0.00
CA ALA A 683 34.45 0.63 -0.58
C ALA A 683 34.96 0.31 -2.00
N GLY A 684 34.96 -0.96 -2.42
CA GLY A 684 35.26 -1.39 -3.78
C GLY A 684 34.03 -1.49 -4.69
N SER A 685 32.82 -1.16 -4.21
CA SER A 685 31.59 -1.24 -5.01
C SER A 685 31.59 -0.23 -6.15
N GLU A 686 30.98 -0.62 -7.27
CA GLU A 686 30.75 0.27 -8.43
C GLU A 686 29.64 1.29 -8.17
N ALA A 687 28.79 1.06 -7.15
CA ALA A 687 27.74 1.98 -6.76
C ALA A 687 28.30 3.14 -5.92
N GLU A 688 28.03 4.37 -6.37
CA GLU A 688 28.55 5.61 -5.78
C GLU A 688 28.17 5.74 -4.30
N ASP A 689 26.88 5.60 -3.98
CA ASP A 689 26.37 5.75 -2.61
C ASP A 689 26.95 4.69 -1.65
N VAL A 690 27.18 3.47 -2.14
CA VAL A 690 27.74 2.37 -1.34
C VAL A 690 29.19 2.65 -0.98
N HIS A 691 30.02 3.03 -1.96
CA HIS A 691 31.43 3.28 -1.66
C HIS A 691 31.64 4.60 -0.91
N GLU A 692 30.72 5.57 -1.03
CA GLU A 692 30.72 6.80 -0.24
C GLU A 692 30.50 6.52 1.24
N THR A 693 29.42 5.81 1.57
CA THR A 693 29.08 5.45 2.94
C THR A 693 30.16 4.57 3.58
N ALA A 694 30.72 3.62 2.82
CA ALA A 694 31.84 2.79 3.27
C ALA A 694 33.12 3.62 3.51
N ALA A 695 33.46 4.56 2.62
CA ALA A 695 34.60 5.46 2.81
C ALA A 695 34.42 6.37 4.03
N GLY A 696 33.20 6.85 4.28
CA GLY A 696 32.85 7.64 5.47
C GLY A 696 33.05 6.84 6.75
N ALA A 697 32.57 5.60 6.80
CA ALA A 697 32.81 4.70 7.94
C ALA A 697 34.32 4.46 8.16
N LEU A 698 35.08 4.16 7.10
CA LEU A 698 36.52 3.93 7.20
C LEU A 698 37.28 5.18 7.65
N TRP A 699 36.85 6.38 7.25
CA TRP A 699 37.41 7.64 7.72
C TRP A 699 37.25 7.82 9.23
N ASN A 700 36.04 7.65 9.75
CA ASN A 700 35.77 7.73 11.19
C ASN A 700 36.54 6.64 11.97
N LEU A 701 36.57 5.42 11.46
CA LEU A 701 37.30 4.31 12.09
C LEU A 701 38.81 4.56 12.11
N ALA A 702 39.39 5.14 11.05
CA ALA A 702 40.79 5.52 11.00
C ALA A 702 41.19 6.57 12.03
N PHE A 703 40.22 7.26 12.66
CA PHE A 703 40.52 8.16 13.76
C PHE A 703 41.18 7.41 14.94
N ASN A 704 40.74 6.18 15.24
CA ASN A 704 41.33 5.35 16.28
C ASN A 704 42.61 4.65 15.77
N PRO A 705 43.77 4.78 16.45
CA PRO A 705 45.02 4.15 16.00
C PRO A 705 44.98 2.62 15.87
N GLY A 706 44.25 1.93 16.76
CA GLY A 706 44.09 0.47 16.71
C GLY A 706 43.27 0.03 15.49
N ASN A 707 42.23 0.78 15.14
CA ASN A 707 41.46 0.55 13.92
C ASN A 707 42.26 0.91 12.68
N ALA A 708 43.03 2.00 12.68
CA ALA A 708 43.94 2.35 11.58
C ALA A 708 44.91 1.19 11.26
N LEU A 709 45.48 0.54 12.28
CA LEU A 709 46.32 -0.65 12.08
C LEU A 709 45.56 -1.82 11.46
N ARG A 710 44.32 -2.07 11.90
CA ARG A 710 43.46 -3.10 11.32
C ARG A 710 43.14 -2.79 9.85
N ILE A 711 42.83 -1.53 9.50
CA ILE A 711 42.62 -1.11 8.11
C ILE A 711 43.85 -1.38 7.25
N VAL A 712 45.06 -1.15 7.77
CA VAL A 712 46.30 -1.51 7.06
C VAL A 712 46.42 -3.03 6.89
N ALA A 713 46.22 -3.79 7.97
CA ALA A 713 46.39 -5.25 7.98
C ALA A 713 45.43 -5.95 7.00
N GLU A 714 44.21 -5.45 6.86
CA GLU A 714 43.16 -5.99 5.99
C GLU A 714 43.24 -5.44 4.55
N GLY A 715 44.32 -4.74 4.17
CA GLY A 715 44.53 -4.25 2.81
C GLY A 715 43.74 -2.98 2.43
N GLY A 716 43.13 -2.30 3.40
CA GLY A 716 42.28 -1.12 3.18
C GLY A 716 43.02 0.08 2.57
N VAL A 717 44.34 0.19 2.73
CA VAL A 717 45.13 1.25 2.08
C VAL A 717 44.99 1.19 0.56
N THR A 718 44.97 -0.01 -0.03
CA THR A 718 44.83 -0.18 -1.48
C THR A 718 43.46 0.28 -1.96
N ALA A 719 42.40 -0.10 -1.24
CA ALA A 719 41.03 0.31 -1.55
C ALA A 719 40.85 1.83 -1.41
N LEU A 720 41.33 2.43 -0.32
CA LEU A 720 41.24 3.88 -0.10
C LEU A 720 42.07 4.66 -1.13
N VAL A 721 43.24 4.16 -1.53
CA VAL A 721 44.05 4.76 -2.60
C VAL A 721 43.31 4.70 -3.94
N HIS A 722 42.68 3.57 -4.24
CA HIS A 722 41.88 3.41 -5.45
C HIS A 722 40.71 4.41 -5.46
N LEU A 723 39.92 4.46 -4.39
CA LEU A 723 38.83 5.43 -4.25
C LEU A 723 39.31 6.88 -4.40
N CYS A 724 40.35 7.27 -3.67
CA CYS A 724 40.94 8.61 -3.70
C CYS A 724 41.35 9.07 -5.13
N SER A 725 41.73 8.12 -5.98
CA SER A 725 42.26 8.38 -7.32
C SER A 725 41.23 8.25 -8.43
N SER A 726 40.33 7.28 -8.29
CA SER A 726 39.55 6.73 -9.40
C SER A 726 38.04 6.80 -9.18
N SER A 727 37.56 7.10 -7.97
CA SER A 727 36.12 7.27 -7.75
C SER A 727 35.57 8.49 -8.52
N VAL A 728 34.36 8.35 -9.03
CA VAL A 728 33.59 9.44 -9.65
C VAL A 728 33.06 10.42 -8.60
N SER A 729 32.83 9.95 -7.38
CA SER A 729 32.40 10.77 -6.26
C SER A 729 33.54 11.61 -5.71
N LYS A 730 33.35 12.94 -5.71
CA LYS A 730 34.26 13.86 -5.01
C LYS A 730 34.26 13.62 -3.50
N MET A 731 33.12 13.21 -2.95
CA MET A 731 32.95 12.97 -1.52
C MET A 731 33.68 11.70 -1.07
N ALA A 732 33.53 10.59 -1.80
CA ALA A 732 34.28 9.35 -1.54
C ALA A 732 35.79 9.59 -1.62
N ARG A 733 36.24 10.35 -2.64
CA ARG A 733 37.66 10.74 -2.77
C ARG A 733 38.14 11.55 -1.57
N PHE A 734 37.32 12.50 -1.13
CA PHE A 734 37.62 13.33 0.03
C PHE A 734 37.73 12.49 1.31
N MET A 735 36.72 11.68 1.63
CA MET A 735 36.73 10.78 2.79
C MET A 735 37.92 9.81 2.76
N ALA A 736 38.22 9.23 1.60
CA ALA A 736 39.37 8.35 1.45
C ALA A 736 40.70 9.07 1.71
N ALA A 737 40.85 10.32 1.22
CA ALA A 737 42.02 11.14 1.52
C ALA A 737 42.15 11.47 3.02
N LEU A 738 41.03 11.77 3.69
CA LEU A 738 41.02 12.03 5.14
C LEU A 738 41.35 10.77 5.96
N ALA A 739 40.82 9.61 5.57
CA ALA A 739 41.13 8.32 6.19
C ALA A 739 42.64 8.03 6.09
N LEU A 740 43.21 8.13 4.89
CA LEU A 740 44.65 7.93 4.66
C LEU A 740 45.49 8.95 5.44
N ALA A 741 45.04 10.20 5.55
CA ALA A 741 45.72 11.22 6.34
C ALA A 741 45.74 10.87 7.83
N TYR A 742 44.61 10.40 8.41
CA TYR A 742 44.55 9.94 9.79
C TYR A 742 45.42 8.70 10.04
N MET A 743 45.48 7.77 9.10
CA MET A 743 46.32 6.58 9.25
C MET A 743 47.81 6.93 9.33
N PHE A 744 48.26 7.92 8.54
CA PHE A 744 49.70 8.20 8.37
C PHE A 744 50.18 9.52 8.99
N ASP A 745 49.42 10.11 9.92
CA ASP A 745 49.80 11.34 10.64
C ASP A 745 50.84 11.15 11.76
N GLY A 746 51.20 9.90 12.04
CA GLY A 746 52.20 9.51 13.03
C GLY A 746 51.62 8.83 14.28
N ARG A 747 50.34 9.06 14.61
CA ARG A 747 49.74 8.49 15.84
C ARG A 747 49.62 6.97 15.81
N MET A 748 49.38 6.41 14.63
CA MET A 748 49.37 4.96 14.42
C MET A 748 50.75 4.34 14.68
N ASP A 749 51.83 5.04 14.32
CA ASP A 749 53.20 4.55 14.51
C ASP A 749 53.58 4.53 16.00
N GLU A 750 53.22 5.59 16.73
CA GLU A 750 53.38 5.68 18.18
C GLU A 750 52.63 4.54 18.89
N TYR A 751 51.40 4.26 18.46
CA TYR A 751 50.60 3.17 19.02
C TYR A 751 51.18 1.78 18.71
N ALA A 752 51.65 1.55 17.48
CA ALA A 752 52.27 0.28 17.08
C ALA A 752 53.56 -0.04 17.86
N MET A 753 54.33 1.00 18.22
CA MET A 753 55.56 0.87 19.03
C MET A 753 55.28 0.47 20.48
N ILE A 754 54.11 0.85 21.03
CA ILE A 754 53.70 0.50 22.40
C ILE A 754 53.17 -0.95 22.47
N GLY A 755 52.64 -1.49 21.35
CA GLY A 755 51.89 -2.76 21.32
C GLY A 755 52.65 -4.02 20.86
N THR A 756 53.95 -3.98 20.52
CA THR A 756 54.66 -5.16 19.98
C THR A 756 56.06 -5.35 20.57
N SER A 757 56.32 -6.54 21.14
CA SER A 757 57.65 -6.95 21.63
C SER A 757 58.26 -8.18 20.93
N SER A 758 57.71 -8.69 19.80
CA SER A 758 58.39 -9.84 19.13
C SER A 758 58.13 -10.12 17.62
N GLU A 759 57.64 -9.20 16.78
CA GLU A 759 57.56 -9.44 15.31
C GLU A 759 57.68 -8.15 14.46
N SER A 760 58.85 -7.50 14.43
CA SER A 760 58.96 -6.09 13.99
C SER A 760 59.59 -5.81 12.61
N ALA A 761 60.17 -6.80 11.92
CA ALA A 761 60.96 -6.52 10.71
C ALA A 761 60.15 -6.57 9.38
N SER A 762 59.17 -7.47 9.24
CA SER A 762 58.40 -7.64 7.99
C SER A 762 57.20 -6.69 7.87
N LYS A 763 56.54 -6.37 8.98
CA LYS A 763 55.40 -5.43 9.05
C LYS A 763 55.82 -3.97 8.81
N SER A 764 57.05 -3.58 9.18
CA SER A 764 57.55 -2.21 9.05
C SER A 764 57.84 -1.80 7.60
N VAL A 765 58.32 -2.72 6.75
CA VAL A 765 58.57 -2.47 5.32
C VAL A 765 57.26 -2.31 4.54
N SER A 766 56.24 -3.10 4.87
CA SER A 766 54.89 -2.99 4.28
C SER A 766 54.23 -1.63 4.62
N LEU A 767 54.37 -1.18 5.87
CA LEU A 767 53.81 0.09 6.34
C LEU A 767 54.46 1.31 5.66
N ALA A 768 55.78 1.26 5.44
CA ALA A 768 56.51 2.32 4.73
C ALA A 768 56.07 2.44 3.26
N GLY A 769 55.92 1.31 2.56
CA GLY A 769 55.41 1.29 1.19
C GLY A 769 53.97 1.77 1.07
N ALA A 770 53.10 1.37 2.01
CA ALA A 770 51.73 1.84 2.12
C ALA A 770 51.65 3.36 2.34
N ARG A 771 52.50 3.91 3.22
CA ARG A 771 52.58 5.36 3.48
C ARG A 771 52.97 6.15 2.24
N ILE A 772 53.99 5.72 1.50
CA ILE A 772 54.44 6.41 0.28
C ILE A 772 53.32 6.46 -0.75
N LYS A 773 52.62 5.34 -0.98
CA LYS A 773 51.46 5.29 -1.88
C LYS A 773 50.35 6.23 -1.40
N ALA A 774 49.95 6.13 -0.13
CA ALA A 774 48.90 6.95 0.46
C ALA A 774 49.17 8.46 0.27
N LEU A 775 50.38 8.92 0.63
CA LEU A 775 50.77 10.31 0.50
C LEU A 775 50.76 10.78 -0.96
N LYS A 776 51.30 9.99 -1.89
CA LYS A 776 51.27 10.32 -3.33
C LYS A 776 49.84 10.55 -3.84
N HIS A 777 48.89 9.71 -3.42
CA HIS A 777 47.51 9.80 -3.87
C HIS A 777 46.72 10.92 -3.17
N ILE A 778 47.01 11.22 -1.89
CA ILE A 778 46.51 12.44 -1.23
C ILE A 778 46.96 13.69 -1.98
N GLU A 779 48.24 13.76 -2.36
CA GLU A 779 48.78 14.89 -3.14
C GLU A 779 48.08 15.01 -4.50
N SER A 780 47.92 13.89 -5.22
CA SER A 780 47.17 13.86 -6.48
C SER A 780 45.71 14.29 -6.32
N PHE A 781 45.06 13.93 -5.21
CA PHE A 781 43.69 14.36 -4.94
C PHE A 781 43.60 15.86 -4.70
N VAL A 782 44.41 16.41 -3.78
CA VAL A 782 44.38 17.85 -3.47
C VAL A 782 44.67 18.67 -4.72
N THR A 783 45.66 18.27 -5.52
CA THR A 783 46.02 18.92 -6.79
C THR A 783 44.90 18.89 -7.84
N THR A 784 43.98 17.92 -7.77
CA THR A 784 42.82 17.84 -8.71
C THR A 784 41.89 19.05 -8.55
N PHE A 785 41.86 19.68 -7.37
CA PHE A 785 41.04 20.87 -7.09
C PHE A 785 41.80 22.18 -7.34
N MET A 786 43.04 22.11 -7.82
CA MET A 786 43.90 23.27 -7.98
C MET A 786 43.98 23.70 -9.43
N GLU A 787 43.36 24.83 -9.76
CA GLU A 787 43.60 25.51 -11.04
C GLU A 787 44.89 26.34 -10.94
N PRO A 788 45.98 26.01 -11.66
CA PRO A 788 47.29 26.62 -11.46
C PRO A 788 47.28 28.16 -11.60
N GLN A 789 46.44 28.69 -12.49
CA GLN A 789 46.32 30.13 -12.72
C GLN A 789 45.65 30.86 -11.56
N VAL A 790 44.56 30.30 -11.01
CA VAL A 790 43.81 30.89 -9.89
C VAL A 790 44.63 30.85 -8.61
N PHE A 791 45.34 29.73 -8.36
CA PHE A 791 46.21 29.59 -7.19
C PHE A 791 47.47 30.44 -7.28
N ALA A 792 48.06 30.62 -8.46
CA ALA A 792 49.17 31.56 -8.66
C ALA A 792 48.74 33.01 -8.38
N ALA A 793 47.55 33.41 -8.83
CA ALA A 793 47.00 34.74 -8.56
C ALA A 793 46.68 34.95 -7.06
N ALA A 794 46.09 33.95 -6.39
CA ALA A 794 45.82 33.98 -4.95
C ALA A 794 47.10 33.97 -4.09
N ALA A 795 48.20 33.39 -4.59
CA ALA A 795 49.50 33.44 -3.94
C ALA A 795 50.12 34.84 -3.98
N LEU A 796 49.91 35.59 -5.06
CA LEU A 796 50.41 36.96 -5.26
C LEU A 796 49.55 38.02 -4.56
N SER A 797 48.23 37.83 -4.55
CA SER A 797 47.26 38.74 -3.96
C SER A 797 46.35 37.99 -2.99
N SER A 798 46.50 38.25 -1.69
CA SER A 798 45.62 37.70 -0.64
C SER A 798 44.30 38.50 -0.49
N ALA A 799 43.84 39.13 -1.57
CA ALA A 799 42.60 39.89 -1.57
C ALA A 799 41.40 38.98 -1.23
N PRO A 800 40.43 39.44 -0.41
CA PRO A 800 39.28 38.63 -0.01
C PRO A 800 38.48 38.05 -1.19
N SER A 801 38.36 38.79 -2.30
CA SER A 801 37.68 38.35 -3.53
C SER A 801 38.38 37.17 -4.21
N MET A 802 39.71 37.17 -4.27
CA MET A 802 40.50 36.06 -4.84
C MET A 802 40.40 34.81 -3.99
N LEU A 803 40.47 34.95 -2.66
CA LEU A 803 40.28 33.82 -1.73
C LEU A 803 38.85 33.27 -1.80
N ALA A 804 37.85 34.10 -2.08
CA ALA A 804 36.47 33.65 -2.30
C ALA A 804 36.35 32.84 -3.60
N GLN A 805 36.99 33.29 -4.69
CA GLN A 805 37.03 32.55 -5.95
C GLN A 805 37.68 31.17 -5.80
N VAL A 806 38.81 31.09 -5.08
CA VAL A 806 39.45 29.79 -4.76
C VAL A 806 38.52 28.93 -3.91
N SER A 807 37.92 29.49 -2.86
CA SER A 807 37.02 28.78 -1.95
C SER A 807 35.82 28.16 -2.67
N GLU A 808 35.29 28.82 -3.70
CA GLU A 808 34.17 28.30 -4.49
C GLU A 808 34.61 27.18 -5.44
N LYS A 809 35.77 27.32 -6.07
CA LYS A 809 36.33 26.32 -6.99
C LYS A 809 36.70 25.01 -6.30
N VAL A 810 37.15 25.08 -5.05
CA VAL A 810 37.55 23.89 -4.28
C VAL A 810 36.39 23.26 -3.51
N ARG A 811 35.19 23.87 -3.53
CA ARG A 811 34.05 23.44 -2.72
C ARG A 811 33.61 22.03 -3.12
N ILE A 812 33.44 21.17 -2.12
CA ILE A 812 32.72 19.91 -2.20
C ILE A 812 31.36 20.16 -1.52
N PRO A 813 30.25 20.34 -2.27
CA PRO A 813 28.96 20.72 -1.70
C PRO A 813 28.51 19.80 -0.56
N GLU A 814 28.72 18.49 -0.70
CA GLU A 814 28.29 17.44 0.20
C GLU A 814 29.07 17.46 1.52
N ALA A 815 30.32 17.96 1.51
CA ALA A 815 31.16 18.06 2.71
C ALA A 815 30.56 18.99 3.77
N GLY A 816 29.67 19.90 3.39
CA GLY A 816 28.92 20.75 4.32
C GLY A 816 27.93 20.00 5.22
N HIS A 817 27.57 18.76 4.88
CA HIS A 817 26.70 17.89 5.67
C HIS A 817 27.47 17.09 6.74
N LEU A 818 28.79 17.01 6.65
CA LEU A 818 29.60 16.34 7.67
C LEU A 818 29.64 17.18 8.93
N ARG A 819 29.45 16.54 10.09
CA ARG A 819 29.58 17.18 11.40
C ARG A 819 30.76 16.57 12.12
N CYS A 820 31.81 17.36 12.31
CA CYS A 820 33.00 16.96 13.05
C CYS A 820 32.89 17.34 14.54
N SER A 821 33.45 16.49 15.38
CA SER A 821 33.76 16.73 16.78
C SER A 821 34.93 17.71 16.95
N GLY A 822 35.08 18.28 18.15
CA GLY A 822 36.24 19.11 18.49
C GLY A 822 37.57 18.35 18.36
N SER A 823 37.58 17.05 18.66
CA SER A 823 38.76 16.19 18.53
C SER A 823 39.20 15.98 17.07
N GLU A 824 38.25 15.83 16.14
CA GLU A 824 38.54 15.68 14.70
C GLU A 824 39.08 16.98 14.12
N ILE A 825 38.43 18.11 14.42
CA ILE A 825 38.88 19.44 14.04
C ILE A 825 40.29 19.71 14.61
N GLY A 826 40.49 19.46 15.91
CA GLY A 826 41.78 19.63 16.57
C GLY A 826 42.88 18.73 16.01
N ARG A 827 42.54 17.52 15.55
CA ARG A 827 43.50 16.64 14.86
C ARG A 827 43.96 17.23 13.53
N PHE A 828 43.06 17.76 12.70
CA PHE A 828 43.44 18.46 11.48
C PHE A 828 44.29 19.71 11.75
N VAL A 829 43.93 20.50 12.77
CA VAL A 829 44.71 21.67 13.16
C VAL A 829 46.12 21.27 13.63
N THR A 830 46.25 20.19 14.39
CA THR A 830 47.54 19.64 14.80
C THR A 830 48.36 19.16 13.60
N MET A 831 47.71 18.57 12.60
CA MET A 831 48.33 18.08 11.36
C MET A 831 48.96 19.20 10.52
N LEU A 832 48.55 20.47 10.70
CA LEU A 832 49.23 21.62 10.08
C LEU A 832 50.71 21.79 10.53
N ARG A 833 51.09 21.16 11.65
CA ARG A 833 52.48 21.12 12.16
C ARG A 833 53.23 19.84 11.79
N ASN A 834 52.57 18.88 11.13
CA ASN A 834 53.18 17.61 10.75
C ASN A 834 54.39 17.83 9.82
N PRO A 835 55.49 17.05 9.87
CA PRO A 835 56.62 17.22 8.96
C PRO A 835 56.28 17.04 7.48
N SER A 836 55.26 16.25 7.13
CA SER A 836 54.85 16.00 5.75
C SER A 836 54.13 17.21 5.13
N PRO A 837 54.62 17.78 4.02
CA PRO A 837 53.95 18.88 3.33
C PRO A 837 52.58 18.47 2.77
N ILE A 838 52.43 17.21 2.37
CA ILE A 838 51.20 16.65 1.81
C ILE A 838 50.09 16.62 2.87
N LEU A 839 50.41 16.16 4.08
CA LEU A 839 49.45 16.12 5.19
C LEU A 839 49.03 17.52 5.63
N LYS A 840 49.95 18.48 5.64
CA LYS A 840 49.62 19.90 5.90
C LYS A 840 48.61 20.44 4.88
N ALA A 841 48.83 20.17 3.59
CA ALA A 841 47.94 20.61 2.53
C ALA A 841 46.56 19.95 2.61
N CYS A 842 46.52 18.63 2.85
CA CYS A 842 45.28 17.88 3.04
C CYS A 842 44.48 18.39 4.26
N ALA A 843 45.13 18.58 5.40
CA ALA A 843 44.48 19.12 6.60
C ALA A 843 43.93 20.53 6.40
N ALA A 844 44.71 21.42 5.76
CA ALA A 844 44.24 22.77 5.45
C ALA A 844 43.05 22.74 4.46
N PHE A 845 43.09 21.87 3.45
CA PHE A 845 41.99 21.67 2.51
C PHE A 845 40.71 21.16 3.22
N ALA A 846 40.84 20.18 4.12
CA ALA A 846 39.71 19.67 4.90
C ALA A 846 39.04 20.77 5.75
N LEU A 847 39.86 21.56 6.46
CA LEU A 847 39.38 22.68 7.28
C LEU A 847 38.68 23.76 6.43
N VAL A 848 39.10 23.96 5.16
CA VAL A 848 38.36 24.82 4.22
C VAL A 848 36.97 24.25 4.02
N GLN A 849 36.82 22.98 3.62
CA GLN A 849 35.50 22.36 3.37
C GLN A 849 34.55 22.52 4.56
N PHE A 850 35.04 22.28 5.78
CA PHE A 850 34.24 22.37 7.00
C PHE A 850 33.83 23.78 7.41
N THR A 851 34.48 24.82 6.90
CA THR A 851 34.23 26.22 7.29
C THR A 851 33.61 27.07 6.18
N ILE A 852 33.48 26.55 4.96
CA ILE A 852 32.91 27.27 3.82
C ILE A 852 31.52 27.85 4.18
N PRO A 853 31.28 29.16 3.96
CA PRO A 853 29.96 29.76 4.16
C PRO A 853 28.87 29.07 3.33
N GLY A 854 27.72 28.85 3.96
CA GLY A 854 26.58 28.13 3.37
C GLY A 854 26.55 26.62 3.67
N GLY A 855 27.61 26.04 4.25
CA GLY A 855 27.57 24.65 4.75
C GLY A 855 26.68 24.50 5.99
N ARG A 856 25.95 23.38 6.11
CA ARG A 856 24.99 23.11 7.20
C ARG A 856 25.62 23.24 8.59
N HIS A 857 26.82 22.70 8.76
CA HIS A 857 27.54 22.71 10.04
C HIS A 857 28.72 23.71 10.09
N ALA A 858 28.82 24.63 9.12
CA ALA A 858 29.98 25.52 9.01
C ALA A 858 30.17 26.44 10.24
N MET A 859 29.07 26.95 10.82
CA MET A 859 29.15 27.76 12.05
C MET A 859 29.58 26.92 13.26
N HIS A 860 29.10 25.68 13.38
CA HIS A 860 29.51 24.76 14.45
C HIS A 860 31.02 24.52 14.41
N HIS A 861 31.58 24.18 13.25
CA HIS A 861 33.02 23.99 13.11
C HIS A 861 33.81 25.28 13.34
N ALA A 862 33.29 26.43 12.89
CA ALA A 862 33.93 27.72 13.12
C ALA A 862 34.03 28.04 14.62
N SER A 863 32.95 27.77 15.38
CA SER A 863 32.91 27.94 16.83
C SER A 863 33.92 27.03 17.54
N LEU A 864 34.01 25.75 17.15
CA LEU A 864 35.00 24.81 17.68
C LEU A 864 36.44 25.36 17.51
N MET A 865 36.77 25.87 16.32
CA MET A 865 38.10 26.42 16.04
C MET A 865 38.42 27.74 16.76
N GLN A 866 37.39 28.55 17.04
CA GLN A 866 37.55 29.80 17.78
C GLN A 866 37.76 29.55 19.27
N ASN A 867 36.99 28.63 19.86
CA ASN A 867 36.99 28.36 21.30
C ASN A 867 38.22 27.54 21.76
N ALA A 868 38.81 26.73 20.88
CA ALA A 868 39.95 25.86 21.21
C ALA A 868 41.34 26.52 21.02
N GLY A 869 41.43 27.81 20.70
CA GLY A 869 42.72 28.49 20.44
C GLY A 869 43.41 28.07 19.13
N GLU A 870 42.74 27.26 18.32
CA GLU A 870 43.20 26.71 17.04
C GLU A 870 43.43 27.79 15.98
N ALA A 871 42.68 28.90 16.06
CA ALA A 871 42.89 30.08 15.22
C ALA A 871 44.32 30.67 15.32
N ARG A 872 45.03 30.46 16.44
CA ARG A 872 46.44 30.86 16.57
C ARG A 872 47.36 29.97 15.72
N ILE A 873 47.08 28.67 15.67
CA ILE A 873 47.83 27.69 14.89
C ILE A 873 47.61 27.96 13.39
N LEU A 874 46.37 28.24 12.99
CA LEU A 874 46.02 28.63 11.62
C LEU A 874 46.72 29.93 11.19
N ARG A 875 46.76 30.96 12.04
CA ARG A 875 47.53 32.20 11.77
C ARG A 875 49.02 31.93 11.61
N SER A 876 49.58 31.09 12.48
CA SER A 876 50.98 30.67 12.38
C SER A 876 51.24 29.90 11.08
N ALA A 877 50.33 29.01 10.67
CA ALA A 877 50.45 28.24 9.44
C ALA A 877 50.33 29.13 8.19
N ALA A 878 49.41 30.11 8.19
CA ALA A 878 49.24 31.07 7.11
C ALA A 878 50.47 31.98 6.90
N ALA A 879 51.25 32.23 7.95
CA ALA A 879 52.43 33.09 7.94
C ALA A 879 53.79 32.34 7.83
N ALA A 880 53.82 31.03 8.07
CA ALA A 880 55.06 30.28 8.16
C ALA A 880 55.78 30.13 6.81
N ALA A 881 57.05 30.55 6.73
CA ALA A 881 57.84 30.49 5.50
C ALA A 881 57.89 29.09 4.87
N ASN A 882 58.03 28.04 5.68
CA ASN A 882 58.21 26.65 5.27
C ASN A 882 56.90 25.87 5.02
N MET A 883 55.73 26.54 5.00
CA MET A 883 54.47 25.90 4.64
C MET A 883 54.30 25.81 3.10
N PRO A 884 53.75 24.71 2.57
CA PRO A 884 53.38 24.60 1.16
C PRO A 884 52.48 25.76 0.71
N ARG A 885 52.60 26.18 -0.55
CA ARG A 885 51.89 27.38 -1.06
C ARG A 885 50.37 27.20 -0.98
N GLU A 886 49.92 26.01 -1.31
CA GLU A 886 48.56 25.50 -1.31
C GLU A 886 47.96 25.55 0.11
N ALA A 887 48.68 24.97 1.07
CA ALA A 887 48.30 24.95 2.47
C ALA A 887 48.20 26.36 3.09
N LYS A 888 49.08 27.30 2.68
CA LYS A 888 48.99 28.71 3.10
C LYS A 888 47.72 29.38 2.60
N ILE A 889 47.37 29.17 1.32
CA ILE A 889 46.15 29.73 0.72
C ILE A 889 44.91 29.17 1.42
N PHE A 890 44.86 27.85 1.63
CA PHE A 890 43.77 27.21 2.36
C PHE A 890 43.65 27.73 3.79
N ALA A 891 44.75 27.83 4.55
CA ALA A 891 44.72 28.38 5.90
C ALA A 891 44.19 29.83 5.94
N LYS A 892 44.52 30.67 4.95
CA LYS A 892 43.98 32.03 4.81
C LYS A 892 42.48 32.02 4.50
N ILE A 893 42.00 31.08 3.68
CA ILE A 893 40.57 30.90 3.41
C ILE A 893 39.82 30.50 4.69
N VAL A 894 40.36 29.55 5.48
CA VAL A 894 39.77 29.17 6.77
C VAL A 894 39.67 30.37 7.69
N LEU A 895 40.74 31.17 7.86
CA LEU A 895 40.70 32.38 8.68
C LEU A 895 39.64 33.39 8.22
N ARG A 896 39.52 33.62 6.90
CA ARG A 896 38.46 34.47 6.32
C ARG A 896 37.07 33.93 6.65
N ASN A 897 36.87 32.62 6.53
CA ASN A 897 35.60 31.97 6.83
C ASN A 897 35.25 32.12 8.32
N LEU A 898 36.22 31.94 9.22
CA LEU A 898 36.04 32.16 10.66
C LEU A 898 35.62 33.60 10.97
N GLU A 899 36.27 34.59 10.35
CA GLU A 899 35.90 36.01 10.49
C GLU A 899 34.49 36.30 9.97
N HIS A 900 34.12 35.73 8.83
CA HIS A 900 32.78 35.85 8.26
C HIS A 900 31.70 35.31 9.22
N HIS A 901 31.92 34.12 9.79
CA HIS A 901 30.97 33.53 10.75
C HIS A 901 30.93 34.31 12.07
N HIS A 902 32.06 34.83 12.55
CA HIS A 902 32.12 35.68 13.74
C HIS A 902 31.32 36.99 13.56
N GLN A 903 31.43 37.64 12.39
CA GLN A 903 30.63 38.83 12.07
C GLN A 903 29.12 38.50 11.97
N ALA A 904 28.77 37.33 11.44
CA ALA A 904 27.40 36.84 11.38
C ALA A 904 26.82 36.55 12.78
N GLU A 905 27.62 36.01 13.70
CA GLU A 905 27.24 35.80 15.11
C GLU A 905 27.08 37.13 15.87
N CYS A 906 28.03 38.06 15.74
CA CYS A 906 27.94 39.38 16.38
C CYS A 906 26.76 40.22 15.87
N SER A 907 26.38 40.09 14.59
CA SER A 907 25.22 40.78 14.03
C SER A 907 23.88 40.15 14.45
N LYS A 908 23.83 38.84 14.70
CA LYS A 908 22.67 38.17 15.35
C LYS A 908 22.55 38.54 16.83
N GLY A 909 23.67 38.61 17.55
CA GLY A 909 23.70 39.03 18.97
C GLY A 909 23.20 40.46 19.20
N LYS A 910 23.48 41.39 18.27
CA LYS A 910 22.93 42.77 18.33
C LYS A 910 21.42 42.86 18.04
N LYS A 911 20.86 41.94 17.25
CA LYS A 911 19.40 41.87 17.01
C LYS A 911 18.64 41.23 18.18
N SER A 912 19.27 40.32 18.93
CA SER A 912 18.71 39.68 20.13
C SER A 912 18.67 40.58 21.38
N VAL A 913 19.34 41.74 21.36
CA VAL A 913 19.34 42.72 22.47
C VAL A 913 18.35 43.87 22.18
N ILE A 914 17.71 43.88 21.01
CA ILE A 914 16.74 44.91 20.57
C ILE A 914 15.32 44.32 20.39
N LEU A 915 15.13 43.03 20.71
CA LEU A 915 13.82 42.38 20.93
C LEU A 915 13.79 41.90 22.38
#